data_AF-A0A958L2A1-F1
#
_entry.id   AF-A0A958L2A1-F1
#
_cell.length_a   1.000
_cell.length_b   1.000
_cell.length_c   1.000
_cell.angle_alpha   90.00
_cell.angle_beta   90.00
_cell.angle_gamma   90.00
#
_symmetry.space_group_name_H-M   'P 1'
#
loop_
_entity.id
_entity.type
_entity.pdbx_description
1 polymer ?
#
loop_
_entity_poly.entity_id
_entity_poly.type
_entity_poly.pdbx_seq_one_letter_code
_entity_poly.pdbx_strand_id
1 'polypeptide(L)'
;MVDVRKFIILLLLLPQIAFAAVPACGPDEVSGLIFRDYNGDGLMDVAEAGSLATVGLNVRAYDSSGAEVAVAPVSFDGSYSFPSLSGISSGIRLELTDLPSFLQFGSYGSNSKSSVRFLSSSGCNYDFAVHNPADHCAQEVDVTVPCMESGSGVGNVHKANVFFSSTAGGVGEAGIPQMFDFSGTPYSYLHGTAENPTPNAMIQELGSVWGTAYQSSPDRYFVASALRRHIGLGPQGIGGIYIIEMSGVGVVDSFSLSAVNPTNGGPQISFEPGDPNLPSLIQTRRNNMSDTDNYVGPSATVANRDLAAYNLVGKTGIGDIALSEDGKELWVVNLYQRALIETDVSGDPASFPQNVRQYLLSSLSGVPSCTDGVFRPWAISFRDGIGYLGGVCTSESNESFTGISDRLTAHVLRFDPSDIEAGFTSALSFSLGYTRELVTASAPRNAKWNAWNADYATRVGDPNASYPSYPQPILSNIKFTENGSVVLGLADRFGMQMGYQNYKPISGNMTLVNGMVGGDILFACATDSGLVLEGDASSNCNVAGMDTTSRNLSDGPSGVGEYFSEDSSFKTGGNFGTGSTHDETSGGAVGFIPNSGETFVIALNPVMDLPGGSGWHSGGINWLDIDTGKHRRGYMLVPSSQYFPGTLGKASGLGEPQPLCAPAPIEIGDRIWFDDDKDGVQDPNEAPLANIQVYLRDSIGNVLGLVATDSQGKYLFSNGSGTSTASFQYGIAQLIPDTTGYQICVPIGQAPLTGLEPTVAFANSGSGSEERDSNGVLVGRESCTTSALGAVGDNDHSFDFGFSVRPSPSPSPSPSASPSPSPSASPSPSPSASPSPSASPSPSASPSPSASPSPSASPSPSASPSPSASPSPSASPSPSVSPSPSPSASPSPSASPSPSPSESPTPSPSASPSPSPSASPSPSPSMSPSPSPSASVTPTPTPTPPGDPDCVGEVDHCGVCNGDGFSCLDCDQVDISPTQVNLDGFAKDFEKLTRVFLRRYVRVVPDAERKAARKKLKKLSRTAHELQIANWVLSWQGFPSIVTSCQELDTEFCVVVSNEPNLEIYRNRAGEQKKLYDKAIRLYSKNAVARLKAQGASDKQLKREAKKRTRALARSQALLDAAIATTNQVPTTFTNCVGDDSTDFGDQPLQ
;
A
#
# COMPACT_ATOMS: atom_id res chain seq x y z
N MET A 1 15.95 -51.51 -15.13
CA MET A 1 17.21 -50.96 -15.70
C MET A 1 17.00 -50.06 -16.92
N VAL A 2 15.76 -49.79 -17.38
CA VAL A 2 15.54 -48.85 -18.51
C VAL A 2 15.28 -47.42 -18.01
N ASP A 3 14.56 -47.24 -16.90
CA ASP A 3 14.13 -45.91 -16.41
C ASP A 3 15.27 -44.98 -15.99
N VAL A 4 16.32 -45.51 -15.35
CA VAL A 4 17.46 -44.70 -14.85
C VAL A 4 18.14 -43.92 -15.99
N ARG A 5 18.15 -44.46 -17.22
CA ARG A 5 18.68 -43.73 -18.39
C ARG A 5 17.77 -42.60 -18.86
N LYS A 6 16.44 -42.70 -18.70
CA LYS A 6 15.54 -41.57 -19.00
C LYS A 6 15.71 -40.45 -17.97
N PHE A 7 15.84 -40.79 -16.69
CA PHE A 7 16.06 -39.80 -15.63
C PHE A 7 17.39 -39.03 -15.80
N ILE A 8 18.47 -39.72 -16.19
CA ILE A 8 19.77 -39.09 -16.45
C ILE A 8 19.75 -38.23 -17.73
N ILE A 9 19.01 -38.62 -18.77
CA ILE A 9 18.92 -37.83 -20.02
C ILE A 9 18.05 -36.57 -19.83
N LEU A 10 17.00 -36.62 -18.98
CA LEU A 10 16.19 -35.45 -18.68
C LEU A 10 17.00 -34.36 -17.93
N LEU A 11 17.95 -34.77 -17.10
CA LEU A 11 18.93 -33.90 -16.42
C LEU A 11 20.00 -33.29 -17.35
N LEU A 12 20.03 -33.67 -18.63
CA LEU A 12 20.99 -33.18 -19.63
C LEU A 12 20.31 -32.39 -20.77
N LEU A 13 19.02 -32.06 -20.60
CA LEU A 13 18.20 -31.34 -21.59
C LEU A 13 17.38 -30.18 -20.99
N LEU A 14 17.76 -29.71 -19.79
CA LEU A 14 17.49 -28.33 -19.42
C LEU A 14 18.23 -27.41 -20.43
N PRO A 15 17.64 -26.29 -20.87
CA PRO A 15 18.40 -25.29 -21.59
C PRO A 15 19.53 -24.81 -20.67
N GLN A 16 20.77 -24.90 -21.14
CA GLN A 16 21.87 -24.22 -20.47
C GLN A 16 21.73 -22.72 -20.76
N ILE A 17 20.88 -22.05 -19.97
CA ILE A 17 21.02 -20.62 -19.72
C ILE A 17 22.47 -20.46 -19.26
N ALA A 18 23.25 -19.75 -20.07
CA ALA A 18 24.63 -19.48 -19.76
C ALA A 18 24.66 -18.40 -18.67
N PHE A 19 24.48 -18.81 -17.42
CA PHE A 19 24.94 -18.03 -16.28
C PHE A 19 26.36 -17.53 -16.61
N ALA A 20 26.57 -16.22 -16.49
CA ALA A 20 27.88 -15.73 -16.14
C ALA A 20 28.22 -16.39 -14.80
N ALA A 21 28.97 -17.49 -14.84
CA ALA A 21 29.34 -18.21 -13.64
C ALA A 21 30.14 -17.24 -12.78
N VAL A 22 29.56 -16.84 -11.63
CA VAL A 22 30.13 -15.83 -10.73
C VAL A 22 31.60 -16.15 -10.56
N PRO A 23 32.51 -15.22 -10.95
CA PRO A 23 33.92 -15.54 -11.05
C PRO A 23 34.41 -16.02 -9.69
N ALA A 24 35.17 -17.12 -9.68
CA ALA A 24 35.65 -17.71 -8.44
C ALA A 24 36.57 -16.69 -7.74
N CYS A 25 36.03 -16.10 -6.68
CA CYS A 25 36.64 -15.13 -5.77
C CYS A 25 38.12 -15.43 -5.51
N GLY A 26 38.97 -14.41 -5.58
CA GLY A 26 40.39 -14.50 -5.28
C GLY A 26 40.65 -15.00 -3.85
N PRO A 27 41.79 -15.65 -3.58
CA PRO A 27 42.08 -16.19 -2.25
C PRO A 27 42.17 -15.14 -1.14
N ASP A 28 42.41 -13.87 -1.51
CA ASP A 28 42.54 -12.72 -0.62
C ASP A 28 41.38 -11.71 -0.77
N GLU A 29 40.38 -12.02 -1.61
CA GLU A 29 39.24 -11.15 -1.95
C GLU A 29 38.09 -11.29 -0.93
N VAL A 30 37.28 -10.23 -0.81
CA VAL A 30 35.99 -10.23 -0.08
C VAL A 30 34.90 -9.76 -1.03
N SER A 31 33.89 -10.59 -1.33
CA SER A 31 32.82 -10.24 -2.30
C SER A 31 31.45 -10.85 -1.98
N GLY A 32 30.41 -10.31 -2.61
CA GLY A 32 29.02 -10.75 -2.45
C GLY A 32 28.08 -10.11 -3.46
N LEU A 33 26.81 -10.49 -3.37
CA LEU A 33 25.72 -9.89 -4.14
C LEU A 33 24.80 -9.06 -3.23
N ILE A 34 24.34 -7.91 -3.70
CA ILE A 34 23.12 -7.29 -3.18
C ILE A 34 21.97 -7.71 -4.08
N PHE A 35 20.97 -8.38 -3.51
CA PHE A 35 19.83 -8.92 -4.25
C PHE A 35 18.51 -8.28 -3.78
N ARG A 36 17.46 -8.38 -4.61
CA ARG A 36 16.16 -7.77 -4.33
C ARG A 36 15.17 -8.81 -3.80
N ASP A 37 14.97 -8.79 -2.50
CA ASP A 37 14.13 -9.73 -1.74
C ASP A 37 12.65 -9.37 -1.93
N TYR A 38 12.07 -9.82 -3.05
CA TYR A 38 10.66 -9.58 -3.37
C TYR A 38 9.72 -10.41 -2.48
N ASN A 39 10.17 -11.60 -2.10
CA ASN A 39 9.36 -12.56 -1.36
C ASN A 39 9.33 -12.30 0.17
N GLY A 40 10.33 -11.60 0.71
CA GLY A 40 10.43 -11.20 2.12
C GLY A 40 10.96 -12.30 3.06
N ASP A 41 11.87 -13.16 2.59
CA ASP A 41 12.44 -14.28 3.39
C ASP A 41 13.98 -14.26 3.56
N GLY A 42 14.67 -13.28 2.96
CA GLY A 42 16.12 -13.11 3.08
C GLY A 42 16.97 -14.24 2.50
N LEU A 43 16.38 -15.16 1.73
CA LEU A 43 17.08 -16.04 0.79
C LEU A 43 17.22 -15.32 -0.55
N MET A 44 18.22 -15.71 -1.34
CA MET A 44 18.38 -15.20 -2.70
C MET A 44 17.80 -16.22 -3.69
N ASP A 45 16.57 -16.00 -4.15
CA ASP A 45 15.95 -16.86 -5.15
C ASP A 45 16.50 -16.60 -6.57
N VAL A 46 16.25 -17.52 -7.51
CA VAL A 46 16.81 -17.45 -8.88
C VAL A 46 16.32 -16.22 -9.67
N ALA A 47 15.15 -15.68 -9.33
CA ALA A 47 14.60 -14.46 -9.94
C ALA A 47 15.10 -13.15 -9.30
N GLU A 48 15.74 -13.24 -8.12
CA GLU A 48 16.12 -12.09 -7.28
C GLU A 48 17.59 -11.71 -7.46
N ALA A 49 18.39 -12.61 -8.02
CA ALA A 49 19.78 -12.38 -8.41
C ALA A 49 19.87 -11.67 -9.78
N GLY A 50 20.51 -10.49 -9.83
CA GLY A 50 21.06 -9.94 -11.08
C GLY A 50 20.46 -8.66 -11.65
N SER A 51 19.61 -7.91 -10.93
CA SER A 51 19.21 -6.55 -11.34
C SER A 51 18.88 -5.63 -10.16
N LEU A 52 19.82 -4.73 -9.83
CA LEU A 52 19.55 -3.52 -9.04
C LEU A 52 19.52 -2.30 -9.98
N ALA A 53 18.55 -2.32 -10.90
CA ALA A 53 18.41 -1.32 -11.94
C ALA A 53 18.49 0.12 -11.38
N THR A 54 19.48 0.88 -11.87
CA THR A 54 19.71 2.31 -11.62
C THR A 54 20.10 2.77 -10.20
N VAL A 55 20.51 1.87 -9.29
CA VAL A 55 20.90 2.29 -7.92
C VAL A 55 22.41 2.38 -7.70
N GLY A 56 22.90 3.56 -7.28
CA GLY A 56 24.30 3.84 -6.98
C GLY A 56 24.76 3.39 -5.58
N LEU A 57 24.41 2.17 -5.17
CA LEU A 57 24.77 1.64 -3.84
C LEU A 57 26.28 1.44 -3.68
N ASN A 58 26.74 1.46 -2.42
CA ASN A 58 28.11 1.15 -2.03
C ASN A 58 28.10 0.25 -0.78
N VAL A 59 29.04 -0.70 -0.73
CA VAL A 59 29.38 -1.42 0.51
C VAL A 59 30.64 -0.80 1.09
N ARG A 60 30.60 -0.44 2.38
CA ARG A 60 31.74 0.12 3.13
C ARG A 60 32.40 -0.98 3.95
N ALA A 61 33.71 -0.89 4.17
CA ALA A 61 34.48 -1.82 4.98
C ALA A 61 35.26 -1.07 6.06
N TYR A 62 35.16 -1.53 7.31
CA TYR A 62 35.75 -0.93 8.51
C TYR A 62 36.65 -1.90 9.26
N ASP A 63 37.74 -1.38 9.86
CA ASP A 63 38.65 -2.16 10.70
C ASP A 63 38.27 -2.22 12.18
N SER A 64 39.06 -2.95 12.97
CA SER A 64 38.90 -3.12 14.43
C SER A 64 39.28 -1.88 15.26
N SER A 65 39.00 -0.69 14.72
CA SER A 65 39.08 0.61 15.38
C SER A 65 38.00 1.58 14.86
N GLY A 66 36.93 1.03 14.26
CA GLY A 66 35.86 1.77 13.61
C GLY A 66 36.25 2.58 12.36
N ALA A 67 37.47 2.45 11.82
CA ALA A 67 37.94 3.27 10.71
C ALA A 67 37.55 2.68 9.34
N GLU A 68 37.00 3.50 8.43
CA GLU A 68 36.70 3.09 7.04
C GLU A 68 38.03 2.83 6.31
N VAL A 69 38.23 1.59 5.84
CA VAL A 69 39.44 1.14 5.14
C VAL A 69 39.23 0.94 3.64
N ALA A 70 37.99 0.73 3.19
CA ALA A 70 37.65 0.65 1.77
C ALA A 70 36.14 0.89 1.52
N VAL A 71 35.81 1.26 0.28
CA VAL A 71 34.44 1.31 -0.25
C VAL A 71 34.41 0.60 -1.59
N ALA A 72 33.42 -0.28 -1.80
CA ALA A 72 33.18 -0.97 -3.06
C ALA A 72 31.84 -0.50 -3.66
N PRO A 73 31.82 0.08 -4.88
CA PRO A 73 30.58 0.38 -5.58
C PRO A 73 29.90 -0.92 -6.01
N VAL A 74 28.58 -0.89 -6.05
CA VAL A 74 27.74 -2.04 -6.44
C VAL A 74 27.45 -1.97 -7.93
N SER A 75 27.57 -3.11 -8.61
CA SER A 75 27.32 -3.25 -10.05
C SER A 75 25.82 -3.42 -10.35
N PHE A 76 25.41 -3.24 -11.61
CA PHE A 76 24.01 -3.40 -12.04
C PHE A 76 23.44 -4.79 -11.70
N ASP A 77 24.26 -5.84 -11.77
CA ASP A 77 23.91 -7.21 -11.39
C ASP A 77 23.91 -7.47 -9.86
N GLY A 78 24.08 -6.42 -9.05
CA GLY A 78 24.18 -6.48 -7.60
C GLY A 78 25.58 -6.84 -7.08
N SER A 79 26.56 -7.13 -7.95
CA SER A 79 27.88 -7.60 -7.50
C SER A 79 28.78 -6.49 -6.97
N TYR A 80 29.45 -6.77 -5.84
CA TYR A 80 30.50 -5.92 -5.27
C TYR A 80 31.71 -6.77 -4.86
N SER A 81 32.91 -6.18 -4.89
CA SER A 81 34.13 -6.88 -4.45
C SER A 81 35.19 -5.91 -3.90
N PHE A 82 35.92 -6.40 -2.90
CA PHE A 82 37.17 -5.83 -2.40
C PHE A 82 38.30 -6.80 -2.78
N PRO A 83 39.13 -6.48 -3.80
CA PRO A 83 40.19 -7.38 -4.28
C PRO A 83 41.25 -7.76 -3.23
N SER A 84 41.38 -6.95 -2.18
CA SER A 84 42.14 -7.25 -0.95
C SER A 84 41.74 -6.26 0.15
N LEU A 85 41.55 -6.73 1.38
CA LEU A 85 41.42 -5.88 2.57
C LEU A 85 42.57 -6.14 3.56
N SER A 86 43.20 -5.07 4.04
CA SER A 86 44.15 -5.15 5.14
C SER A 86 43.42 -5.31 6.47
N GLY A 87 43.93 -6.14 7.38
CA GLY A 87 43.37 -6.28 8.74
C GLY A 87 42.27 -7.32 8.91
N ILE A 88 41.90 -8.09 7.87
CA ILE A 88 40.91 -9.18 7.94
C ILE A 88 41.12 -10.10 9.16
N SER A 89 42.37 -10.48 9.48
CA SER A 89 42.68 -11.37 10.61
C SER A 89 42.46 -10.77 12.01
N SER A 90 42.24 -9.46 12.11
CA SER A 90 41.85 -8.72 13.32
C SER A 90 40.34 -8.45 13.40
N GLY A 91 39.59 -8.82 12.36
CA GLY A 91 38.18 -8.47 12.18
C GLY A 91 38.00 -7.32 11.19
N ILE A 92 37.04 -7.48 10.29
CA ILE A 92 36.48 -6.42 9.44
C ILE A 92 34.96 -6.44 9.58
N ARG A 93 34.34 -5.25 9.58
CA ARG A 93 32.89 -5.06 9.48
C ARG A 93 32.56 -4.49 8.10
N LEU A 94 31.64 -5.10 7.37
CA LEU A 94 31.02 -4.50 6.18
C LEU A 94 29.68 -3.86 6.58
N GLU A 95 29.37 -2.72 5.97
CA GLU A 95 28.11 -2.02 6.16
C GLU A 95 27.51 -1.68 4.78
N LEU A 96 26.22 -1.95 4.61
CA LEU A 96 25.40 -1.38 3.55
C LEU A 96 24.63 -0.19 4.13
N THR A 97 24.88 1.00 3.59
CA THR A 97 24.35 2.29 4.07
C THR A 97 23.77 3.09 2.90
N ASP A 98 23.20 4.26 3.16
CA ASP A 98 22.80 5.24 2.13
C ASP A 98 21.79 4.70 1.10
N LEU A 99 20.80 3.89 1.53
CA LEU A 99 19.73 3.41 0.66
C LEU A 99 18.88 4.58 0.09
N PRO A 100 18.44 4.51 -1.17
CA PRO A 100 17.40 5.41 -1.69
C PRO A 100 16.10 5.25 -0.90
N SER A 101 15.29 6.31 -0.82
CA SER A 101 14.03 6.34 -0.06
C SER A 101 12.91 5.39 -0.55
N PHE A 102 13.13 4.64 -1.63
CA PHE A 102 12.23 3.59 -2.12
C PHE A 102 12.75 2.16 -1.81
N LEU A 103 13.94 2.03 -1.21
CA LEU A 103 14.50 0.77 -0.75
C LEU A 103 14.61 0.74 0.77
N GLN A 104 14.23 -0.39 1.34
CA GLN A 104 14.53 -0.78 2.72
C GLN A 104 15.47 -1.99 2.72
N PHE A 105 16.10 -2.29 3.86
CA PHE A 105 16.81 -3.55 4.04
C PHE A 105 15.85 -4.74 3.88
N GLY A 106 16.31 -5.84 3.27
CA GLY A 106 15.52 -7.07 3.19
C GLY A 106 15.54 -7.88 4.49
N SER A 107 14.76 -8.96 4.53
CA SER A 107 14.52 -9.72 5.76
C SER A 107 15.76 -10.50 6.24
N TYR A 108 15.77 -10.94 7.51
CA TYR A 108 16.86 -11.77 8.02
C TYR A 108 16.71 -13.21 7.52
N GLY A 109 17.65 -13.68 6.69
CA GLY A 109 17.56 -15.02 6.08
C GLY A 109 18.83 -15.86 6.14
N SER A 110 19.05 -16.67 5.10
CA SER A 110 20.26 -17.50 4.96
C SER A 110 21.36 -16.81 4.16
N ASN A 111 21.01 -16.01 3.14
CA ASN A 111 21.93 -15.15 2.40
C ASN A 111 22.05 -13.79 3.08
N SER A 112 20.92 -13.09 3.22
CA SER A 112 20.79 -11.89 4.04
C SER A 112 21.07 -12.19 5.51
N LYS A 113 21.45 -11.17 6.27
CA LYS A 113 21.59 -11.19 7.74
C LYS A 113 20.98 -9.88 8.26
N SER A 114 21.79 -8.86 8.47
CA SER A 114 21.39 -7.46 8.59
C SER A 114 22.23 -6.60 7.64
N SER A 115 22.03 -5.28 7.69
CA SER A 115 22.85 -4.25 7.03
C SER A 115 24.34 -4.31 7.41
N VAL A 116 24.69 -5.05 8.48
CA VAL A 116 26.05 -5.17 9.01
C VAL A 116 26.56 -6.63 8.95
N ARG A 117 27.80 -6.82 8.50
CA ARG A 117 28.45 -8.14 8.39
C ARG A 117 29.83 -8.17 9.00
N PHE A 118 30.11 -9.20 9.80
CA PHE A 118 31.40 -9.40 10.45
C PHE A 118 32.17 -10.55 9.79
N LEU A 119 33.45 -10.35 9.50
CA LEU A 119 34.34 -11.36 8.91
C LEU A 119 35.74 -11.36 9.53
N SER A 120 36.36 -12.53 9.52
CA SER A 120 37.72 -12.79 10.03
C SER A 120 38.60 -13.57 9.05
N SER A 121 38.11 -13.79 7.83
CA SER A 121 38.84 -14.36 6.68
C SER A 121 38.35 -13.71 5.38
N SER A 122 39.12 -13.87 4.31
CA SER A 122 38.64 -13.66 2.93
C SER A 122 37.53 -14.66 2.57
N GLY A 123 36.80 -14.39 1.50
CA GLY A 123 35.71 -15.24 1.01
C GLY A 123 34.66 -14.51 0.19
N CYS A 124 33.70 -15.28 -0.32
CA CYS A 124 32.57 -14.75 -1.09
C CYS A 124 31.22 -15.15 -0.48
N ASN A 125 30.14 -14.60 -1.03
CA ASN A 125 28.75 -14.70 -0.56
C ASN A 125 28.48 -13.90 0.73
N TYR A 126 29.10 -12.73 0.87
CA TYR A 126 28.74 -11.73 1.89
C TYR A 126 27.47 -10.94 1.44
N ASP A 127 26.40 -11.67 1.16
CA ASP A 127 25.25 -11.15 0.40
C ASP A 127 24.30 -10.29 1.25
N PHE A 128 23.84 -9.16 0.73
CA PHE A 128 22.83 -8.31 1.38
C PHE A 128 21.49 -8.41 0.63
N ALA A 129 20.38 -8.38 1.37
CA ALA A 129 19.07 -8.14 0.77
C ALA A 129 18.69 -6.66 0.89
N VAL A 130 18.09 -6.12 -0.16
CA VAL A 130 17.26 -4.91 -0.13
C VAL A 130 15.89 -5.26 -0.71
N HIS A 131 14.86 -4.49 -0.40
CA HIS A 131 13.56 -4.63 -1.06
C HIS A 131 12.87 -3.28 -1.19
N ASN A 132 11.88 -3.20 -2.06
CA ASN A 132 10.95 -2.08 -2.16
C ASN A 132 9.59 -2.59 -1.65
N PRO A 133 9.00 -2.01 -0.60
CA PRO A 133 7.74 -2.49 -0.04
C PRO A 133 6.57 -2.53 -1.05
N ALA A 134 6.61 -1.70 -2.10
CA ALA A 134 5.58 -1.67 -3.15
C ALA A 134 5.63 -2.89 -4.09
N ASP A 135 6.77 -3.56 -4.20
CA ASP A 135 6.91 -4.76 -5.04
C ASP A 135 6.56 -6.06 -4.29
N HIS A 136 6.39 -6.02 -2.96
CA HIS A 136 6.15 -7.24 -2.18
C HIS A 136 4.80 -7.88 -2.55
N CYS A 137 4.83 -9.11 -3.05
CA CYS A 137 3.63 -9.84 -3.41
C CYS A 137 3.81 -11.36 -3.24
N ALA A 138 2.78 -12.03 -2.71
CA ALA A 138 2.76 -13.49 -2.65
C ALA A 138 2.43 -14.09 -4.02
N GLN A 139 3.02 -15.26 -4.34
CA GLN A 139 2.79 -15.97 -5.61
C GLN A 139 1.31 -16.38 -5.83
N GLU A 140 0.52 -16.54 -4.76
CA GLU A 140 -0.94 -16.71 -4.84
C GLU A 140 -1.65 -15.57 -4.09
N VAL A 141 -2.20 -14.63 -4.86
CA VAL A 141 -3.05 -13.51 -4.43
C VAL A 141 -4.40 -13.52 -5.16
N ASP A 142 -5.42 -12.85 -4.61
CA ASP A 142 -6.63 -12.54 -5.39
C ASP A 142 -6.33 -11.43 -6.41
N VAL A 143 -6.80 -11.58 -7.65
CA VAL A 143 -6.82 -10.54 -8.68
C VAL A 143 -8.25 -10.02 -8.79
N THR A 144 -8.40 -8.70 -8.82
CA THR A 144 -9.69 -8.01 -8.92
C THR A 144 -9.86 -7.31 -10.26
N VAL A 145 -11.09 -7.26 -10.77
CA VAL A 145 -11.42 -6.74 -12.11
C VAL A 145 -12.76 -5.99 -12.09
N PRO A 146 -12.82 -4.74 -12.56
CA PRO A 146 -14.07 -4.05 -12.84
C PRO A 146 -14.81 -4.66 -14.04
N CYS A 147 -16.09 -5.00 -13.85
CA CYS A 147 -16.98 -5.50 -14.90
C CYS A 147 -18.04 -4.44 -15.23
N MET A 148 -18.24 -4.15 -16.52
CA MET A 148 -19.19 -3.13 -16.97
C MET A 148 -20.35 -3.71 -17.77
N GLU A 149 -21.50 -3.05 -17.67
CA GLU A 149 -22.75 -3.45 -18.32
C GLU A 149 -23.39 -2.23 -19.01
N SER A 150 -24.08 -2.46 -20.14
CA SER A 150 -24.86 -1.46 -20.86
C SER A 150 -25.94 -0.81 -19.95
N GLY A 151 -26.39 0.38 -20.32
CA GLY A 151 -27.40 1.14 -19.59
C GLY A 151 -26.84 1.94 -18.41
N SER A 152 -27.71 2.64 -17.70
CA SER A 152 -27.34 3.61 -16.66
C SER A 152 -27.20 3.00 -15.25
N GLY A 153 -27.30 1.67 -15.11
CA GLY A 153 -27.19 0.96 -13.85
C GLY A 153 -28.31 1.19 -12.82
N VAL A 154 -29.22 2.14 -13.05
CA VAL A 154 -30.23 2.55 -12.06
C VAL A 154 -31.18 1.39 -11.70
N GLY A 155 -31.12 0.95 -10.44
CA GLY A 155 -31.91 -0.17 -9.92
C GLY A 155 -31.37 -1.56 -10.29
N ASN A 156 -30.17 -1.63 -10.87
CA ASN A 156 -29.52 -2.87 -11.24
C ASN A 156 -28.70 -3.44 -10.06
N VAL A 157 -28.86 -4.73 -9.81
CA VAL A 157 -28.17 -5.50 -8.74
C VAL A 157 -27.08 -6.42 -9.29
N HIS A 158 -26.67 -6.21 -10.54
CA HIS A 158 -25.55 -6.90 -11.17
C HIS A 158 -24.20 -6.43 -10.61
N LYS A 159 -23.20 -7.32 -10.68
CA LYS A 159 -21.83 -7.11 -10.20
C LYS A 159 -21.08 -6.07 -11.05
N ALA A 160 -20.43 -5.09 -10.42
CA ALA A 160 -19.50 -4.15 -11.07
C ALA A 160 -18.02 -4.43 -10.81
N ASN A 161 -17.69 -5.17 -9.77
CA ASN A 161 -16.32 -5.56 -9.50
C ASN A 161 -16.30 -6.97 -8.87
N VAL A 162 -15.31 -7.76 -9.27
CA VAL A 162 -15.15 -9.16 -8.84
C VAL A 162 -13.69 -9.49 -8.57
N PHE A 163 -13.44 -10.48 -7.72
CA PHE A 163 -12.09 -11.02 -7.47
C PHE A 163 -12.05 -12.55 -7.46
N PHE A 164 -10.87 -13.11 -7.76
CA PHE A 164 -10.57 -14.54 -7.87
C PHE A 164 -9.05 -14.78 -7.74
N SER A 165 -8.62 -15.95 -7.27
CA SER A 165 -7.18 -16.26 -7.17
C SER A 165 -6.45 -16.13 -8.51
N SER A 166 -5.26 -15.54 -8.49
CA SER A 166 -4.28 -15.49 -9.58
C SER A 166 -4.03 -16.86 -10.22
N THR A 167 -4.09 -17.96 -9.45
CA THR A 167 -3.92 -19.33 -9.95
C THR A 167 -5.14 -19.87 -10.73
N ALA A 168 -6.20 -19.08 -10.89
CA ALA A 168 -7.40 -19.46 -11.63
C ALA A 168 -7.14 -19.65 -13.14
N GLY A 169 -8.07 -20.36 -13.78
CA GLY A 169 -7.92 -20.87 -15.14
C GLY A 169 -7.39 -22.32 -15.15
N GLY A 170 -7.37 -22.93 -16.33
CA GLY A 170 -6.78 -24.24 -16.56
C GLY A 170 -5.85 -24.19 -17.76
N VAL A 171 -4.71 -24.89 -17.66
CA VAL A 171 -3.96 -25.33 -18.85
C VAL A 171 -4.82 -26.28 -19.70
N GLY A 172 -4.43 -26.48 -20.95
CA GLY A 172 -5.21 -27.19 -21.97
C GLY A 172 -5.72 -28.59 -21.58
N GLU A 173 -6.78 -29.00 -22.29
CA GLU A 173 -7.61 -30.21 -22.09
C GLU A 173 -8.59 -30.18 -20.89
N ALA A 174 -9.89 -30.04 -21.23
CA ALA A 174 -11.07 -30.35 -20.40
C ALA A 174 -11.29 -29.58 -19.08
N GLY A 175 -10.36 -28.73 -18.61
CA GLY A 175 -10.48 -27.90 -17.41
C GLY A 175 -11.43 -26.70 -17.50
N ILE A 176 -12.64 -26.88 -18.06
CA ILE A 176 -13.55 -25.76 -18.40
C ILE A 176 -14.01 -25.00 -17.13
N PRO A 177 -13.75 -23.69 -16.97
CA PRO A 177 -14.20 -22.91 -15.83
C PRO A 177 -15.74 -22.74 -15.81
N GLN A 178 -16.31 -22.54 -14.62
CA GLN A 178 -17.76 -22.31 -14.49
C GLN A 178 -18.11 -20.90 -14.93
N MET A 179 -19.01 -20.77 -15.92
CA MET A 179 -19.46 -19.46 -16.39
C MET A 179 -20.26 -18.74 -15.30
N PHE A 180 -19.92 -17.47 -15.06
CA PHE A 180 -20.56 -16.66 -14.04
C PHE A 180 -21.51 -15.62 -14.65
N ASP A 181 -22.74 -15.56 -14.15
CA ASP A 181 -23.72 -14.54 -14.52
C ASP A 181 -23.56 -13.27 -13.66
N PHE A 182 -23.65 -12.10 -14.27
CA PHE A 182 -23.75 -10.80 -13.57
C PHE A 182 -24.83 -10.79 -12.47
N SER A 183 -25.89 -11.61 -12.60
CA SER A 183 -26.95 -11.80 -11.59
C SER A 183 -26.56 -12.58 -10.31
N GLY A 184 -25.38 -13.23 -10.29
CA GLY A 184 -24.91 -13.99 -9.12
C GLY A 184 -25.08 -15.52 -9.19
N THR A 185 -25.65 -16.07 -10.27
CA THR A 185 -25.83 -17.53 -10.45
C THR A 185 -24.73 -18.18 -11.29
N PRO A 186 -24.08 -19.27 -10.80
CA PRO A 186 -23.21 -20.11 -11.63
C PRO A 186 -24.04 -20.86 -12.69
N TYR A 187 -23.58 -20.88 -13.94
CA TYR A 187 -24.28 -21.55 -15.03
C TYR A 187 -23.94 -23.05 -15.08
N SER A 188 -24.93 -23.90 -14.80
CA SER A 188 -24.71 -25.30 -14.39
C SER A 188 -24.44 -26.31 -15.52
N TYR A 189 -24.03 -25.87 -16.72
CA TYR A 189 -23.84 -26.76 -17.89
C TYR A 189 -22.41 -27.31 -18.04
N LEU A 190 -21.45 -26.81 -17.26
CA LEU A 190 -20.02 -27.11 -17.42
C LEU A 190 -19.40 -27.51 -16.08
N HIS A 191 -18.75 -28.67 -16.04
CA HIS A 191 -18.25 -29.30 -14.82
C HIS A 191 -16.82 -28.87 -14.44
N GLY A 192 -16.62 -27.57 -14.23
CA GLY A 192 -15.35 -27.01 -13.77
C GLY A 192 -15.11 -27.15 -12.27
N THR A 193 -13.84 -27.30 -11.88
CA THR A 193 -13.36 -27.26 -10.47
C THR A 193 -12.81 -25.90 -10.03
N ALA A 194 -12.68 -24.94 -10.95
CA ALA A 194 -12.17 -23.59 -10.65
C ALA A 194 -13.05 -22.85 -9.62
N GLU A 195 -12.43 -21.99 -8.81
CA GLU A 195 -13.16 -21.18 -7.84
C GLU A 195 -14.03 -20.11 -8.55
N ASN A 196 -15.12 -19.68 -7.91
CA ASN A 196 -16.07 -18.74 -8.49
C ASN A 196 -15.71 -17.31 -8.10
N PRO A 197 -15.78 -16.33 -9.03
CA PRO A 197 -15.36 -14.96 -8.74
C PRO A 197 -16.33 -14.29 -7.75
N THR A 198 -15.80 -13.74 -6.66
CA THR A 198 -16.58 -13.15 -5.57
C THR A 198 -16.86 -11.67 -5.85
N PRO A 199 -18.09 -11.15 -5.68
CA PRO A 199 -18.36 -9.73 -5.84
C PRO A 199 -18.10 -8.91 -4.58
N ASN A 200 -17.64 -7.68 -4.79
CA ASN A 200 -17.49 -6.65 -3.77
C ASN A 200 -18.09 -5.28 -4.18
N ALA A 201 -18.60 -5.08 -5.40
CA ALA A 201 -19.39 -3.89 -5.78
C ALA A 201 -20.44 -4.16 -6.88
N MET A 202 -21.41 -3.25 -7.04
CA MET A 202 -22.58 -3.36 -7.93
C MET A 202 -22.61 -2.30 -9.04
N ILE A 203 -23.27 -2.57 -10.18
CA ILE A 203 -23.31 -1.68 -11.36
C ILE A 203 -23.88 -0.29 -11.05
N GLN A 204 -24.82 -0.20 -10.10
CA GLN A 204 -25.37 1.08 -9.62
C GLN A 204 -24.40 1.90 -8.73
N GLU A 205 -23.30 1.31 -8.27
CA GLU A 205 -22.33 1.93 -7.36
C GLU A 205 -21.12 2.51 -8.12
N LEU A 206 -20.62 1.80 -9.15
CA LEU A 206 -19.46 2.22 -9.95
C LEU A 206 -19.83 2.80 -11.32
N GLY A 207 -20.74 2.18 -12.06
CA GLY A 207 -21.00 2.50 -13.47
C GLY A 207 -19.80 2.21 -14.37
N SER A 208 -19.41 3.19 -15.20
CA SER A 208 -18.31 3.12 -16.18
C SER A 208 -16.97 3.51 -15.56
N VAL A 209 -16.03 2.57 -15.53
CA VAL A 209 -14.72 2.70 -14.85
C VAL A 209 -13.58 2.12 -15.68
N TRP A 210 -12.32 2.49 -15.37
CA TRP A 210 -11.14 1.86 -15.96
C TRP A 210 -10.01 1.63 -14.96
N GLY A 211 -9.27 2.69 -14.63
CA GLY A 211 -8.02 2.62 -13.87
C GLY A 211 -8.24 2.20 -12.42
N THR A 212 -7.29 1.47 -11.87
CA THR A 212 -7.38 0.84 -10.56
C THR A 212 -6.06 0.93 -9.81
N ALA A 213 -6.14 1.09 -8.49
CA ALA A 213 -4.97 1.09 -7.60
C ALA A 213 -5.32 0.37 -6.28
N TYR A 214 -4.32 -0.21 -5.62
CA TYR A 214 -4.52 -0.94 -4.37
C TYR A 214 -3.52 -0.50 -3.29
N GLN A 215 -4.05 0.02 -2.19
CA GLN A 215 -3.32 0.33 -0.96
C GLN A 215 -3.39 -0.92 -0.09
N SER A 216 -2.24 -1.52 0.21
CA SER A 216 -2.13 -2.79 0.95
C SER A 216 -2.24 -2.60 2.47
N SER A 217 -1.88 -1.41 2.96
CA SER A 217 -2.10 -0.95 4.32
C SER A 217 -2.51 0.53 4.31
N PRO A 218 -3.72 0.88 4.77
CA PRO A 218 -4.87 -0.01 5.01
C PRO A 218 -5.42 -0.64 3.72
N ASP A 219 -6.02 -1.83 3.83
CA ASP A 219 -6.65 -2.62 2.75
C ASP A 219 -7.75 -1.84 1.98
N ARG A 220 -7.36 -1.08 0.94
CA ARG A 220 -8.26 -0.25 0.13
C ARG A 220 -7.96 -0.38 -1.36
N TYR A 221 -8.99 -0.73 -2.13
CA TYR A 221 -8.96 -0.76 -3.59
C TYR A 221 -9.70 0.47 -4.14
N PHE A 222 -8.98 1.26 -4.93
CA PHE A 222 -9.46 2.47 -5.59
C PHE A 222 -9.83 2.16 -7.04
N VAL A 223 -10.97 2.69 -7.51
CA VAL A 223 -11.46 2.50 -8.88
C VAL A 223 -11.92 3.83 -9.46
N ALA A 224 -11.40 4.22 -10.63
CA ALA A 224 -11.64 5.51 -11.26
C ALA A 224 -12.73 5.50 -12.36
N SER A 225 -13.57 6.53 -12.38
CA SER A 225 -14.57 6.80 -13.44
C SER A 225 -13.92 7.09 -14.79
N ALA A 226 -14.28 6.31 -15.82
CA ALA A 226 -13.79 6.47 -17.19
C ALA A 226 -14.94 6.63 -18.18
N LEU A 227 -14.83 7.55 -19.14
CA LEU A 227 -15.91 7.76 -20.11
C LEU A 227 -15.96 6.64 -21.16
N ARG A 228 -17.09 5.94 -21.19
CA ARG A 228 -17.50 5.02 -22.27
C ARG A 228 -18.87 5.40 -22.83
N ARG A 229 -19.16 4.94 -24.05
CA ARG A 229 -20.52 4.98 -24.61
C ARG A 229 -21.39 3.90 -24.00
N HIS A 230 -22.70 4.14 -24.03
CA HIS A 230 -23.75 3.17 -23.63
C HIS A 230 -23.79 2.77 -22.15
N ILE A 231 -22.85 3.21 -21.30
CA ILE A 231 -22.77 2.91 -19.87
C ILE A 231 -22.98 4.20 -19.05
N GLY A 232 -23.71 4.09 -17.93
CA GLY A 232 -23.86 5.17 -16.95
C GLY A 232 -22.60 5.44 -16.11
N LEU A 233 -22.58 6.58 -15.42
CA LEU A 233 -21.57 6.88 -14.40
C LEU A 233 -22.14 6.57 -13.02
N GLY A 234 -21.28 6.17 -12.08
CA GLY A 234 -21.64 6.03 -10.67
C GLY A 234 -21.95 7.37 -9.99
N PRO A 235 -22.25 7.39 -8.67
CA PRO A 235 -22.73 8.57 -7.95
C PRO A 235 -21.86 9.82 -8.10
N GLN A 236 -20.53 9.68 -8.00
CA GLN A 236 -19.55 10.77 -8.06
C GLN A 236 -19.27 11.35 -9.47
N GLY A 237 -19.98 10.90 -10.51
CA GLY A 237 -19.84 11.43 -11.86
C GLY A 237 -18.51 11.08 -12.54
N ILE A 238 -18.07 11.93 -13.47
CA ILE A 238 -16.99 11.61 -14.40
C ILE A 238 -15.56 11.85 -13.86
N GLY A 239 -15.43 12.61 -12.76
CA GLY A 239 -14.20 12.74 -11.98
C GLY A 239 -14.21 11.94 -10.67
N GLY A 240 -15.09 10.93 -10.59
CA GLY A 240 -15.32 10.11 -9.40
C GLY A 240 -14.27 9.02 -9.19
N ILE A 241 -13.91 8.79 -7.94
CA ILE A 241 -13.04 7.70 -7.48
C ILE A 241 -13.77 6.97 -6.35
N TYR A 242 -13.88 5.65 -6.45
CA TYR A 242 -14.62 4.78 -5.54
C TYR A 242 -13.66 3.91 -4.73
N ILE A 243 -13.92 3.76 -3.44
CA ILE A 243 -13.09 3.03 -2.48
C ILE A 243 -13.83 1.77 -2.04
N ILE A 244 -13.18 0.62 -2.10
CA ILE A 244 -13.71 -0.69 -1.72
C ILE A 244 -12.72 -1.38 -0.79
N GLU A 245 -13.13 -1.71 0.43
CA GLU A 245 -12.36 -2.63 1.31
C GLU A 245 -12.56 -4.08 0.87
N MET A 246 -11.50 -4.89 0.82
CA MET A 246 -11.64 -6.34 0.55
C MET A 246 -12.26 -7.09 1.75
N SER A 247 -12.20 -6.48 2.94
CA SER A 247 -12.97 -6.81 4.14
C SER A 247 -14.51 -6.77 3.94
N GLY A 248 -14.99 -5.90 3.04
CA GLY A 248 -16.37 -5.43 2.92
C GLY A 248 -17.26 -6.12 1.89
N VAL A 249 -18.39 -5.47 1.58
CA VAL A 249 -19.27 -5.74 0.42
C VAL A 249 -19.99 -4.43 0.07
N GLY A 250 -19.76 -3.92 -1.14
CA GLY A 250 -20.18 -2.59 -1.60
C GLY A 250 -18.99 -1.62 -1.63
N VAL A 251 -19.16 -0.50 -2.33
CA VAL A 251 -18.31 0.69 -2.16
C VAL A 251 -18.44 1.18 -0.71
N VAL A 252 -17.33 1.37 -0.01
CA VAL A 252 -17.32 1.84 1.39
C VAL A 252 -17.34 3.36 1.48
N ASP A 253 -16.64 4.03 0.58
CA ASP A 253 -16.64 5.49 0.43
C ASP A 253 -16.29 5.89 -1.02
N SER A 254 -16.48 7.15 -1.39
CA SER A 254 -16.14 7.66 -2.72
C SER A 254 -16.03 9.18 -2.73
N PHE A 255 -15.08 9.71 -3.48
CA PHE A 255 -14.88 11.15 -3.64
C PHE A 255 -14.89 11.55 -5.13
N SER A 256 -14.87 12.85 -5.40
CA SER A 256 -14.75 13.39 -6.76
C SER A 256 -13.71 14.48 -6.78
N LEU A 257 -12.81 14.45 -7.76
CA LEU A 257 -11.82 15.51 -7.98
C LEU A 257 -12.39 16.66 -8.83
N SER A 258 -13.60 16.51 -9.39
CA SER A 258 -14.29 17.57 -10.13
C SER A 258 -14.55 18.78 -9.23
N ALA A 259 -14.41 19.99 -9.78
CA ALA A 259 -14.62 21.26 -9.09
C ALA A 259 -13.66 21.55 -7.89
N VAL A 260 -12.65 20.71 -7.65
CA VAL A 260 -11.60 20.99 -6.65
C VAL A 260 -10.68 22.12 -7.16
N ASN A 261 -10.32 23.05 -6.28
CA ASN A 261 -9.28 24.05 -6.55
C ASN A 261 -7.93 23.49 -6.08
N PRO A 262 -6.94 23.31 -6.96
CA PRO A 262 -5.65 22.73 -6.59
C PRO A 262 -4.84 23.64 -5.66
N THR A 263 -4.12 23.05 -4.69
CA THR A 263 -3.35 23.73 -3.64
C THR A 263 -2.11 24.44 -4.17
N ASN A 264 -1.49 23.91 -5.24
CA ASN A 264 -0.43 24.58 -6.00
C ASN A 264 -0.96 25.68 -6.95
N GLY A 265 -2.28 25.91 -6.99
CA GLY A 265 -2.92 26.90 -7.85
C GLY A 265 -3.10 26.45 -9.30
N GLY A 266 -3.55 27.37 -10.15
CA GLY A 266 -3.96 27.08 -11.52
C GLY A 266 -5.49 27.00 -11.68
N PRO A 267 -6.01 26.36 -12.75
CA PRO A 267 -7.44 26.27 -13.00
C PRO A 267 -8.12 25.23 -12.08
N GLN A 268 -9.37 25.50 -11.70
CA GLN A 268 -10.26 24.53 -11.05
C GLN A 268 -10.27 23.21 -11.85
N ILE A 269 -10.21 22.06 -11.17
CA ILE A 269 -10.16 20.74 -11.81
C ILE A 269 -11.50 20.47 -12.51
N SER A 270 -11.41 20.09 -13.79
CA SER A 270 -12.53 19.54 -14.56
C SER A 270 -12.08 18.34 -15.37
N PHE A 271 -12.91 17.30 -15.39
CA PHE A 271 -12.71 16.12 -16.23
C PHE A 271 -13.51 16.18 -17.54
N GLU A 272 -14.26 17.27 -17.80
CA GLU A 272 -15.14 17.39 -18.97
C GLU A 272 -15.36 18.83 -19.48
N PRO A 273 -15.84 19.01 -20.73
CA PRO A 273 -16.15 20.32 -21.29
C PRO A 273 -17.39 20.95 -20.65
N GLY A 274 -17.21 22.08 -19.99
CA GLY A 274 -18.29 22.86 -19.38
C GLY A 274 -17.83 23.63 -18.14
N ASP A 275 -18.79 24.08 -17.35
CA ASP A 275 -18.59 24.50 -15.96
C ASP A 275 -18.54 23.24 -15.09
N PRO A 276 -17.44 22.94 -14.36
CA PRO A 276 -17.34 21.73 -13.53
C PRO A 276 -18.34 21.71 -12.36
N ASN A 277 -18.95 22.84 -12.03
CA ASN A 277 -19.94 22.98 -10.97
C ASN A 277 -21.38 22.71 -11.46
N LEU A 278 -21.59 22.47 -12.76
CA LEU A 278 -22.91 22.21 -13.37
C LEU A 278 -23.01 20.80 -13.98
N PRO A 279 -24.16 20.10 -13.86
CA PRO A 279 -24.35 18.81 -14.51
C PRO A 279 -24.26 18.91 -16.04
N SER A 280 -23.19 18.37 -16.61
CA SER A 280 -22.96 18.34 -18.06
C SER A 280 -23.98 17.46 -18.80
N LEU A 281 -23.98 17.53 -20.13
CA LEU A 281 -24.72 16.56 -20.96
C LEU A 281 -24.31 15.11 -20.63
N ILE A 282 -23.05 14.86 -20.28
CA ILE A 282 -22.48 13.53 -19.99
C ILE A 282 -22.99 12.99 -18.66
N GLN A 283 -23.10 13.84 -17.63
CA GLN A 283 -23.70 13.52 -16.33
C GLN A 283 -25.24 13.35 -16.43
N THR A 284 -25.89 14.13 -17.31
CA THR A 284 -27.36 14.15 -17.48
C THR A 284 -27.89 13.13 -18.50
N ARG A 285 -27.06 12.26 -19.08
CA ARG A 285 -27.44 11.14 -19.99
C ARG A 285 -28.53 10.18 -19.44
N ARG A 286 -28.86 10.27 -18.14
CA ARG A 286 -29.86 9.42 -17.45
C ARG A 286 -31.29 9.86 -17.78
N ASN A 287 -32.10 8.92 -18.25
CA ASN A 287 -33.57 8.97 -18.30
C ASN A 287 -34.25 10.04 -19.18
N ASN A 288 -33.55 11.00 -19.80
CA ASN A 288 -34.17 11.95 -20.72
C ASN A 288 -34.52 11.31 -22.09
N MET A 289 -35.68 10.65 -22.17
CA MET A 289 -36.16 9.97 -23.39
C MET A 289 -36.52 10.92 -24.55
N SER A 290 -36.40 12.24 -24.39
CA SER A 290 -36.69 13.21 -25.47
C SER A 290 -35.53 13.39 -26.45
N ASP A 291 -34.28 13.20 -25.99
CA ASP A 291 -33.10 13.17 -26.86
C ASP A 291 -32.73 11.70 -27.16
N THR A 292 -33.26 11.16 -28.25
CA THR A 292 -32.99 9.77 -28.65
C THR A 292 -31.60 9.54 -29.24
N ASP A 293 -30.78 10.59 -29.38
CA ASP A 293 -29.39 10.51 -29.85
C ASP A 293 -28.37 10.54 -28.69
N ASN A 294 -28.73 11.06 -27.51
CA ASN A 294 -27.85 11.18 -26.33
C ASN A 294 -28.45 10.55 -25.06
N TYR A 295 -29.02 9.35 -25.18
CA TYR A 295 -29.77 8.67 -24.12
C TYR A 295 -29.07 7.39 -23.65
N VAL A 296 -28.87 7.25 -22.33
CA VAL A 296 -28.46 5.99 -21.69
C VAL A 296 -29.59 5.52 -20.76
N GLY A 297 -30.34 4.53 -21.22
CA GLY A 297 -31.55 4.03 -20.55
C GLY A 297 -31.27 3.18 -19.30
N PRO A 298 -32.28 2.92 -18.46
CA PRO A 298 -32.10 2.19 -17.19
C PRO A 298 -31.89 0.68 -17.35
N SER A 299 -32.26 0.08 -18.50
CA SER A 299 -32.13 -1.35 -18.74
C SER A 299 -30.97 -1.66 -19.69
N ALA A 300 -30.06 -2.54 -19.25
CA ALA A 300 -28.91 -2.96 -20.03
C ALA A 300 -29.26 -3.62 -21.37
N THR A 301 -30.41 -4.30 -21.42
CA THR A 301 -30.91 -5.02 -22.59
C THR A 301 -31.56 -4.14 -23.66
N VAL A 302 -31.67 -2.82 -23.39
CA VAL A 302 -32.28 -1.86 -24.32
C VAL A 302 -31.19 -1.12 -25.09
N ALA A 303 -31.11 -1.43 -26.40
CA ALA A 303 -30.26 -0.72 -27.36
C ALA A 303 -30.50 0.79 -27.28
N ASN A 304 -29.42 1.55 -27.16
CA ASN A 304 -29.45 2.98 -26.97
C ASN A 304 -28.43 3.70 -27.88
N ARG A 305 -28.57 5.02 -28.01
CA ARG A 305 -27.70 5.87 -28.82
C ARG A 305 -27.19 7.00 -27.93
N ASP A 306 -25.87 7.11 -27.87
CA ASP A 306 -25.12 8.04 -27.03
C ASP A 306 -24.08 8.73 -27.91
N LEU A 307 -24.47 9.73 -28.69
CA LEU A 307 -23.58 10.39 -29.66
C LEU A 307 -22.56 11.30 -28.98
N ALA A 308 -22.98 12.04 -27.95
CA ALA A 308 -22.15 12.99 -27.20
C ALA A 308 -20.83 12.36 -26.72
N ALA A 309 -20.87 11.13 -26.19
CA ALA A 309 -19.67 10.46 -25.72
C ALA A 309 -18.74 9.97 -26.85
N TYR A 310 -19.18 9.82 -28.11
CA TYR A 310 -18.35 9.18 -29.17
C TYR A 310 -17.00 9.87 -29.42
N ASN A 311 -17.00 11.20 -29.55
CA ASN A 311 -15.75 11.96 -29.69
C ASN A 311 -14.99 12.08 -28.35
N LEU A 312 -15.71 12.05 -27.22
CA LEU A 312 -15.18 12.38 -25.89
C LEU A 312 -14.53 11.21 -25.15
N VAL A 313 -14.88 9.96 -25.48
CA VAL A 313 -14.12 8.77 -25.04
C VAL A 313 -12.62 8.98 -25.34
N GLY A 314 -11.75 8.82 -24.33
CA GLY A 314 -10.31 9.12 -24.43
C GLY A 314 -9.90 10.60 -24.34
N LYS A 315 -10.85 11.52 -24.14
CA LYS A 315 -10.60 12.98 -24.06
C LYS A 315 -11.31 13.63 -22.87
N THR A 316 -11.86 12.82 -21.95
CA THR A 316 -12.82 13.21 -20.92
C THR A 316 -12.92 12.08 -19.89
N GLY A 317 -12.98 12.43 -18.60
CA GLY A 317 -12.82 11.49 -17.49
C GLY A 317 -11.38 11.22 -17.09
N ILE A 318 -11.21 10.25 -16.21
CA ILE A 318 -9.92 9.71 -15.79
C ILE A 318 -9.47 8.65 -16.83
N GLY A 319 -8.17 8.59 -17.10
CA GLY A 319 -7.56 7.49 -17.85
C GLY A 319 -7.20 6.36 -16.91
N ASP A 320 -6.04 6.50 -16.26
CA ASP A 320 -5.49 5.58 -15.28
C ASP A 320 -5.24 6.27 -13.93
N ILE A 321 -5.03 5.48 -12.87
CA ILE A 321 -4.64 5.92 -11.52
C ILE A 321 -3.54 5.01 -10.96
N ALA A 322 -2.63 5.57 -10.16
CA ALA A 322 -1.62 4.79 -9.44
C ALA A 322 -1.32 5.44 -8.09
N LEU A 323 -0.89 4.65 -7.11
CA LEU A 323 -0.37 5.14 -5.84
C LEU A 323 1.14 5.40 -5.95
N SER A 324 1.66 6.33 -5.16
CA SER A 324 3.08 6.38 -4.81
C SER A 324 3.53 5.06 -4.16
N GLU A 325 4.82 4.75 -4.24
CA GLU A 325 5.35 3.48 -3.69
C GLU A 325 5.23 3.38 -2.16
N ASP A 326 5.14 4.50 -1.45
CA ASP A 326 4.83 4.55 -0.01
C ASP A 326 3.32 4.42 0.30
N GLY A 327 2.48 4.33 -0.72
CA GLY A 327 1.03 4.15 -0.62
C GLY A 327 0.23 5.37 -0.16
N LYS A 328 0.84 6.56 -0.02
CA LYS A 328 0.19 7.74 0.59
C LYS A 328 -0.46 8.70 -0.40
N GLU A 329 0.09 8.87 -1.59
CA GLU A 329 -0.42 9.81 -2.62
C GLU A 329 -1.06 9.04 -3.78
N LEU A 330 -2.30 9.38 -4.13
CA LEU A 330 -2.98 8.84 -5.31
C LEU A 330 -2.81 9.81 -6.49
N TRP A 331 -2.17 9.32 -7.55
CA TRP A 331 -1.95 10.05 -8.80
C TRP A 331 -2.98 9.65 -9.85
N VAL A 332 -3.48 10.65 -10.59
CA VAL A 332 -4.67 10.54 -11.44
C VAL A 332 -4.46 11.25 -12.78
N VAL A 333 -4.69 10.53 -13.89
CA VAL A 333 -4.54 11.07 -15.25
C VAL A 333 -5.84 11.72 -15.74
N ASN A 334 -5.88 13.05 -15.81
CA ASN A 334 -7.02 13.82 -16.32
C ASN A 334 -6.97 13.94 -17.86
N LEU A 335 -7.88 13.26 -18.56
CA LEU A 335 -7.91 13.20 -20.04
C LEU A 335 -8.41 14.50 -20.72
N TYR A 336 -9.13 15.35 -20.00
CA TYR A 336 -9.72 16.58 -20.55
C TYR A 336 -8.76 17.77 -20.46
N GLN A 337 -8.33 18.12 -19.25
CA GLN A 337 -7.33 19.19 -19.05
C GLN A 337 -5.93 18.75 -19.53
N ARG A 338 -5.69 17.43 -19.68
CA ARG A 338 -4.38 16.81 -19.93
C ARG A 338 -3.41 17.23 -18.83
N ALA A 339 -3.66 16.70 -17.65
CA ALA A 339 -2.92 16.97 -16.42
C ALA A 339 -2.68 15.69 -15.64
N LEU A 340 -1.62 15.69 -14.83
CA LEU A 340 -1.55 14.83 -13.66
C LEU A 340 -2.18 15.57 -12.47
N ILE A 341 -2.89 14.82 -11.63
CA ILE A 341 -3.43 15.28 -10.34
C ILE A 341 -2.88 14.35 -9.27
N GLU A 342 -2.48 14.93 -8.14
CA GLU A 342 -1.91 14.27 -6.96
C GLU A 342 -2.86 14.56 -5.78
N THR A 343 -3.15 13.57 -4.93
CA THR A 343 -4.00 13.75 -3.73
C THR A 343 -3.65 12.76 -2.63
N ASP A 344 -3.56 13.26 -1.40
CA ASP A 344 -3.28 12.50 -0.20
C ASP A 344 -4.45 11.56 0.12
N VAL A 345 -4.13 10.27 0.26
CA VAL A 345 -5.04 9.17 0.62
C VAL A 345 -4.53 8.36 1.82
N SER A 346 -3.63 8.95 2.62
CA SER A 346 -3.11 8.34 3.86
C SER A 346 -4.15 8.32 4.99
N GLY A 347 -5.01 9.34 5.06
CA GLY A 347 -6.00 9.56 6.12
C GLY A 347 -7.24 8.66 6.09
N ASP A 348 -8.33 9.11 6.72
CA ASP A 348 -9.64 8.43 6.70
C ASP A 348 -10.38 8.66 5.36
N PRO A 349 -11.03 7.66 4.75
CA PRO A 349 -11.72 7.82 3.46
C PRO A 349 -12.73 8.97 3.42
N ALA A 350 -13.41 9.24 4.53
CA ALA A 350 -14.42 10.31 4.63
C ALA A 350 -13.81 11.72 4.62
N SER A 351 -12.47 11.84 4.66
CA SER A 351 -11.74 13.10 4.53
C SER A 351 -11.33 13.43 3.09
N PHE A 352 -11.40 12.48 2.16
CA PHE A 352 -10.80 12.64 0.82
C PHE A 352 -11.66 13.50 -0.14
N PRO A 353 -11.04 14.24 -1.07
CA PRO A 353 -9.60 14.31 -1.36
C PRO A 353 -8.86 15.33 -0.48
N GLN A 354 -7.60 15.05 -0.13
CA GLN A 354 -6.74 15.94 0.65
C GLN A 354 -5.52 16.41 -0.14
N ASN A 355 -4.96 17.58 0.25
CA ASN A 355 -3.73 18.17 -0.29
C ASN A 355 -3.65 18.41 -1.82
N VAL A 356 -4.75 18.21 -2.56
CA VAL A 356 -4.82 18.07 -4.02
C VAL A 356 -3.97 19.06 -4.83
N ARG A 357 -3.11 18.57 -5.71
CA ARG A 357 -2.33 19.38 -6.67
C ARG A 357 -2.64 19.02 -8.11
N GLN A 358 -2.39 19.93 -9.04
CA GLN A 358 -2.60 19.73 -10.48
C GLN A 358 -1.40 20.21 -11.30
N TYR A 359 -0.93 19.37 -12.22
CA TYR A 359 0.20 19.65 -13.09
C TYR A 359 -0.23 19.52 -14.56
N LEU A 360 -0.47 20.66 -15.21
CA LEU A 360 -0.89 20.71 -16.61
C LEU A 360 0.26 20.26 -17.54
N LEU A 361 0.05 19.26 -18.39
CA LEU A 361 1.05 18.81 -19.37
C LEU A 361 1.39 19.87 -20.43
N SER A 362 0.67 20.99 -20.46
CA SER A 362 0.95 22.14 -21.34
C SER A 362 1.94 23.17 -20.75
N SER A 363 2.28 23.05 -19.46
CA SER A 363 3.31 23.88 -18.80
C SER A 363 4.60 23.12 -18.47
N LEU A 364 4.64 21.80 -18.66
CA LEU A 364 5.80 20.96 -18.33
C LEU A 364 6.72 20.68 -19.54
N SER A 365 8.03 20.62 -19.28
CA SER A 365 9.07 20.21 -20.23
C SER A 365 8.86 18.76 -20.72
N GLY A 366 9.40 18.42 -21.89
CA GLY A 366 9.56 17.02 -22.33
C GLY A 366 8.32 16.31 -22.87
N VAL A 367 7.13 16.93 -22.80
CA VAL A 367 5.90 16.36 -23.37
C VAL A 367 5.99 16.28 -24.91
N PRO A 368 5.71 15.14 -25.55
CA PRO A 368 5.91 14.95 -26.99
C PRO A 368 5.11 15.91 -27.90
N SER A 369 5.79 16.46 -28.91
CA SER A 369 5.16 17.18 -30.02
C SER A 369 4.61 16.20 -31.06
N CYS A 370 3.29 16.21 -31.27
CA CYS A 370 2.61 15.28 -32.17
C CYS A 370 2.35 15.86 -33.56
N THR A 371 2.50 15.03 -34.60
CA THR A 371 2.12 15.40 -35.98
C THR A 371 0.63 15.19 -36.20
N ASP A 372 -0.05 16.20 -36.74
CA ASP A 372 -1.50 16.21 -37.03
C ASP A 372 -2.40 15.69 -35.88
N GLY A 373 -2.03 15.95 -34.64
CA GLY A 373 -2.72 15.41 -33.48
C GLY A 373 -2.21 15.97 -32.17
N VAL A 374 -2.61 15.35 -31.06
CA VAL A 374 -2.31 15.82 -29.70
C VAL A 374 -1.78 14.65 -28.89
N PHE A 375 -0.83 14.89 -27.98
CA PHE A 375 -0.43 13.89 -27.00
C PHE A 375 -1.58 13.66 -26.01
N ARG A 376 -2.08 12.43 -25.97
CA ARG A 376 -3.09 11.99 -25.01
C ARG A 376 -2.40 11.07 -24.00
N PRO A 377 -2.25 11.51 -22.73
CA PRO A 377 -1.85 10.60 -21.67
C PRO A 377 -2.98 9.59 -21.41
N TRP A 378 -2.65 8.43 -20.87
CA TRP A 378 -3.62 7.53 -20.24
C TRP A 378 -2.99 6.80 -19.07
N ALA A 379 -2.01 5.91 -19.32
CA ALA A 379 -1.38 5.08 -18.30
C ALA A 379 -0.57 5.88 -17.26
N ILE A 380 -0.56 5.42 -16.01
CA ILE A 380 0.40 5.87 -15.00
C ILE A 380 0.94 4.68 -14.18
N SER A 381 2.20 4.76 -13.77
CA SER A 381 2.86 3.75 -12.94
C SER A 381 4.00 4.39 -12.15
N PHE A 382 4.40 3.78 -11.05
CA PHE A 382 5.58 4.16 -10.26
C PHE A 382 6.48 2.95 -10.09
N ARG A 383 7.80 3.19 -10.14
CA ARG A 383 8.82 2.17 -9.88
C ARG A 383 10.16 2.84 -9.59
N ASP A 384 10.80 2.43 -8.51
CA ASP A 384 12.17 2.83 -8.13
C ASP A 384 12.33 4.36 -7.95
N GLY A 385 11.37 4.96 -7.22
CA GLY A 385 11.28 6.40 -6.95
C GLY A 385 10.80 7.25 -8.13
N ILE A 386 10.61 6.66 -9.32
CA ILE A 386 10.30 7.37 -10.56
C ILE A 386 8.83 7.17 -10.96
N GLY A 387 8.19 8.27 -11.35
CA GLY A 387 6.86 8.24 -11.98
C GLY A 387 6.95 8.04 -13.49
N TYR A 388 6.04 7.23 -14.04
CA TYR A 388 5.98 6.90 -15.46
C TYR A 388 4.60 7.24 -16.03
N LEU A 389 4.57 8.13 -17.03
CA LEU A 389 3.36 8.57 -17.73
C LEU A 389 3.35 8.00 -19.16
N GLY A 390 2.36 7.16 -19.47
CA GLY A 390 2.16 6.61 -20.81
C GLY A 390 1.16 7.43 -21.63
N GLY A 391 1.40 7.55 -22.94
CA GLY A 391 0.45 8.20 -23.84
C GLY A 391 0.76 8.03 -25.32
N VAL A 392 -0.11 8.55 -26.17
CA VAL A 392 -0.04 8.42 -27.63
C VAL A 392 -0.18 9.76 -28.35
N CYS A 393 0.51 9.90 -29.48
CA CYS A 393 0.20 10.90 -30.50
C CYS A 393 -0.91 10.37 -31.41
N THR A 394 -2.03 11.10 -31.46
CA THR A 394 -3.31 10.56 -31.96
C THR A 394 -3.56 10.67 -33.47
N SER A 395 -2.77 11.48 -34.20
CA SER A 395 -3.05 11.89 -35.58
C SER A 395 -4.50 12.40 -35.81
N GLU A 396 -5.17 12.93 -34.77
CA GLU A 396 -6.62 13.21 -34.76
C GLU A 396 -7.11 14.34 -35.69
N SER A 397 -6.21 15.18 -36.21
CA SER A 397 -6.51 16.23 -37.20
C SER A 397 -6.06 15.90 -38.63
N ASN A 398 -5.51 14.72 -38.90
CA ASN A 398 -5.09 14.33 -40.25
C ASN A 398 -6.32 14.04 -41.13
N GLU A 399 -6.55 14.84 -42.18
CA GLU A 399 -7.69 14.67 -43.10
C GLU A 399 -7.47 13.58 -44.17
N SER A 400 -6.24 13.09 -44.37
CA SER A 400 -5.95 12.07 -45.40
C SER A 400 -5.98 10.65 -44.84
N PHE A 401 -6.44 9.70 -45.66
CA PHE A 401 -6.38 8.26 -45.39
C PHE A 401 -4.99 7.64 -45.67
N THR A 402 -4.02 8.40 -46.19
CA THR A 402 -2.68 7.90 -46.57
C THR A 402 -1.64 8.18 -45.49
N GLY A 403 -0.89 7.17 -45.04
CA GLY A 403 0.21 7.34 -44.08
C GLY A 403 -0.25 7.77 -42.68
N ILE A 404 -1.46 7.36 -42.28
CA ILE A 404 -2.01 7.56 -40.93
C ILE A 404 -1.17 6.81 -39.90
N SER A 405 -0.93 5.52 -40.16
CA SER A 405 -0.13 4.59 -39.35
C SER A 405 1.21 5.20 -38.93
N ASP A 406 1.86 5.85 -39.88
CA ASP A 406 3.24 6.33 -39.80
C ASP A 406 3.36 7.63 -38.95
N ARG A 407 2.22 8.24 -38.58
CA ARG A 407 2.12 9.42 -37.72
C ARG A 407 1.67 9.10 -36.29
N LEU A 408 1.31 7.85 -36.02
CA LEU A 408 0.97 7.37 -34.68
C LEU A 408 2.24 6.92 -33.96
N THR A 409 2.40 7.38 -32.72
CA THR A 409 3.54 7.02 -31.85
C THR A 409 3.08 6.88 -30.41
N ALA A 410 3.56 5.84 -29.72
CA ALA A 410 3.43 5.72 -28.27
C ALA A 410 4.70 6.25 -27.59
N HIS A 411 4.54 6.80 -26.38
CA HIS A 411 5.63 7.32 -25.55
C HIS A 411 5.40 6.91 -24.10
N VAL A 412 6.48 6.50 -23.43
CA VAL A 412 6.57 6.41 -21.97
C VAL A 412 7.51 7.53 -21.51
N LEU A 413 7.04 8.35 -20.58
CA LEU A 413 7.74 9.50 -20.04
C LEU A 413 8.08 9.27 -18.56
N ARG A 414 9.31 9.53 -18.15
CA ARG A 414 9.72 9.56 -16.73
C ARG A 414 9.53 10.96 -16.16
N PHE A 415 9.11 11.06 -14.91
CA PHE A 415 9.14 12.27 -14.09
C PHE A 415 9.58 11.93 -12.68
N ASP A 416 10.18 12.90 -12.00
CA ASP A 416 10.39 12.86 -10.55
C ASP A 416 9.05 13.23 -9.87
N PRO A 417 8.47 12.40 -8.98
CA PRO A 417 7.23 12.76 -8.29
C PRO A 417 7.42 13.90 -7.27
N SER A 418 8.64 14.13 -6.78
CA SER A 418 8.98 15.19 -5.84
C SER A 418 9.32 16.54 -6.51
N ASP A 419 9.83 16.52 -7.75
CA ASP A 419 10.03 17.70 -8.60
C ASP A 419 9.52 17.46 -10.03
N ILE A 420 8.20 17.34 -10.16
CA ILE A 420 7.53 17.23 -11.47
C ILE A 420 7.67 18.52 -12.31
N GLU A 421 7.99 19.67 -11.70
CA GLU A 421 8.18 20.93 -12.43
C GLU A 421 9.48 20.96 -13.27
N ALA A 422 10.48 20.13 -12.94
CA ALA A 422 11.60 19.82 -13.84
C ALA A 422 11.11 19.25 -15.20
N GLY A 423 9.95 18.57 -15.20
CA GLY A 423 9.29 18.01 -16.38
C GLY A 423 9.77 16.62 -16.76
N PHE A 424 9.42 16.20 -17.98
CA PHE A 424 9.57 14.82 -18.42
C PHE A 424 10.87 14.53 -19.17
N THR A 425 11.35 13.29 -19.04
CA THR A 425 12.32 12.66 -19.97
C THR A 425 11.68 11.46 -20.65
N SER A 426 12.11 11.07 -21.85
CA SER A 426 11.55 9.89 -22.53
C SER A 426 12.22 8.61 -22.01
N ALA A 427 11.43 7.67 -21.48
CA ALA A 427 11.88 6.32 -21.18
C ALA A 427 11.90 5.43 -22.44
N LEU A 428 10.89 5.63 -23.30
CA LEU A 428 10.67 4.87 -24.52
C LEU A 428 9.80 5.68 -25.49
N SER A 429 10.06 5.58 -26.80
CA SER A 429 9.26 6.20 -27.85
C SER A 429 9.30 5.34 -29.10
N PHE A 430 8.14 5.01 -29.69
CA PHE A 430 8.06 4.11 -30.83
C PHE A 430 6.87 4.39 -31.76
N SER A 431 6.98 3.94 -33.00
CA SER A 431 5.91 4.07 -34.00
C SER A 431 4.85 2.99 -33.81
N LEU A 432 3.58 3.39 -33.96
CA LEU A 432 2.43 2.49 -34.00
C LEU A 432 2.06 2.14 -35.46
N GLY A 433 3.02 2.23 -36.38
CA GLY A 433 2.82 2.02 -37.82
C GLY A 433 2.90 0.55 -38.29
N TYR A 434 3.30 -0.36 -37.41
CA TYR A 434 3.40 -1.81 -37.67
C TYR A 434 2.03 -2.44 -37.94
N THR A 435 2.03 -3.70 -38.43
CA THR A 435 0.80 -4.46 -38.73
C THR A 435 0.40 -5.26 -37.51
N ARG A 436 -0.88 -5.61 -37.38
CA ARG A 436 -1.36 -6.56 -36.37
C ARG A 436 -2.20 -7.66 -36.99
N GLU A 437 -2.47 -8.74 -36.25
CA GLU A 437 -3.40 -9.76 -36.69
C GLU A 437 -4.85 -9.26 -36.93
N LEU A 438 -5.65 -10.09 -37.61
CA LEU A 438 -7.00 -9.74 -38.04
C LEU A 438 -8.03 -9.92 -36.92
N VAL A 439 -8.41 -8.81 -36.28
CA VAL A 439 -9.57 -8.71 -35.36
C VAL A 439 -10.83 -9.36 -35.96
N THR A 440 -11.08 -9.10 -37.25
CA THR A 440 -12.13 -9.77 -38.04
C THR A 440 -11.68 -9.95 -39.50
N ALA A 441 -12.07 -11.06 -40.14
CA ALA A 441 -11.68 -11.39 -41.52
C ALA A 441 -12.38 -10.52 -42.62
N SER A 442 -12.91 -9.35 -42.29
CA SER A 442 -13.78 -8.55 -43.17
C SER A 442 -13.39 -7.08 -43.38
N ALA A 443 -12.15 -6.68 -43.09
CA ALA A 443 -11.52 -5.50 -43.71
C ALA A 443 -9.98 -5.47 -43.47
N PRO A 444 -9.14 -5.10 -44.45
CA PRO A 444 -7.69 -4.91 -44.24
C PRO A 444 -7.34 -3.59 -43.52
N ARG A 445 -8.20 -3.13 -42.59
CA ARG A 445 -8.05 -1.88 -41.81
C ARG A 445 -8.10 -2.08 -40.29
N ASN A 446 -8.40 -3.29 -39.83
CA ASN A 446 -8.37 -3.64 -38.40
C ASN A 446 -7.00 -4.21 -37.96
N ALA A 447 -6.26 -4.84 -38.87
CA ALA A 447 -4.82 -5.18 -38.78
C ALA A 447 -3.86 -3.96 -38.72
N LYS A 448 -4.37 -2.76 -38.37
CA LYS A 448 -3.60 -1.51 -38.31
C LYS A 448 -4.19 -0.57 -37.27
N TRP A 449 -3.32 0.15 -36.59
CA TRP A 449 -3.70 1.31 -35.79
C TRP A 449 -4.16 2.48 -36.68
N ASN A 450 -5.27 3.11 -36.30
CA ASN A 450 -5.91 4.21 -37.02
C ASN A 450 -5.87 5.50 -36.21
N ALA A 451 -5.84 6.64 -36.91
CA ALA A 451 -5.97 7.97 -36.31
C ALA A 451 -7.25 8.06 -35.47
N TRP A 452 -7.15 8.70 -34.31
CA TRP A 452 -8.29 8.92 -33.44
C TRP A 452 -9.36 9.72 -34.16
N ASN A 453 -10.55 9.16 -34.19
CA ASN A 453 -11.66 9.69 -34.95
C ASN A 453 -12.70 10.38 -34.05
N ALA A 454 -13.29 11.45 -34.56
CA ALA A 454 -14.39 12.20 -33.94
C ALA A 454 -15.77 11.85 -34.52
N ASP A 455 -15.84 11.34 -35.75
CA ASP A 455 -17.09 11.03 -36.45
C ASP A 455 -17.04 9.66 -37.16
N TYR A 456 -17.86 8.72 -36.67
CA TYR A 456 -18.01 7.39 -37.25
C TYR A 456 -18.40 7.39 -38.73
N ALA A 457 -19.24 8.34 -39.16
CA ALA A 457 -19.83 8.33 -40.50
C ALA A 457 -18.79 8.59 -41.61
N THR A 458 -17.80 9.46 -41.37
CA THR A 458 -16.78 9.83 -42.38
C THR A 458 -15.62 8.83 -42.53
N ARG A 459 -15.27 8.04 -41.50
CA ARG A 459 -14.08 7.15 -41.55
C ARG A 459 -14.33 5.66 -41.26
N VAL A 460 -15.36 5.33 -40.48
CA VAL A 460 -15.65 3.94 -40.05
C VAL A 460 -16.79 3.32 -40.87
N GLY A 461 -17.74 4.15 -41.29
CA GLY A 461 -19.03 3.72 -41.83
C GLY A 461 -19.01 3.01 -43.18
N ASP A 462 -18.80 1.70 -43.19
CA ASP A 462 -19.64 0.86 -44.04
C ASP A 462 -21.07 0.86 -43.42
N PRO A 463 -22.09 1.40 -44.13
CA PRO A 463 -23.45 1.40 -43.63
C PRO A 463 -23.99 -0.03 -43.40
N ASN A 464 -23.43 -1.05 -44.06
CA ASN A 464 -23.88 -2.45 -44.00
C ASN A 464 -23.18 -3.28 -42.91
N ALA A 465 -22.01 -2.87 -42.42
CA ALA A 465 -21.25 -3.66 -41.45
C ALA A 465 -22.01 -3.84 -40.11
N SER A 466 -22.21 -5.10 -39.72
CA SER A 466 -22.77 -5.51 -38.42
C SER A 466 -21.71 -5.66 -37.32
N TYR A 467 -20.47 -5.90 -37.73
CA TYR A 467 -19.30 -6.11 -36.87
C TYR A 467 -18.19 -5.09 -37.21
N PRO A 468 -18.41 -3.79 -36.98
CA PRO A 468 -17.39 -2.79 -37.23
C PRO A 468 -16.20 -2.95 -36.29
N SER A 469 -15.00 -2.67 -36.81
CA SER A 469 -13.75 -2.50 -36.06
C SER A 469 -12.96 -1.39 -36.73
N TYR A 470 -12.32 -0.53 -35.93
CA TYR A 470 -11.47 0.58 -36.41
C TYR A 470 -10.46 0.91 -35.30
N PRO A 471 -9.43 0.07 -35.09
CA PRO A 471 -8.62 0.14 -33.88
C PRO A 471 -7.86 1.46 -33.77
N GLN A 472 -7.96 2.10 -32.61
CA GLN A 472 -7.40 3.42 -32.29
C GLN A 472 -6.61 3.29 -30.97
N PRO A 473 -5.29 3.49 -30.98
CA PRO A 473 -4.45 3.10 -29.86
C PRO A 473 -4.63 4.01 -28.65
N ILE A 474 -4.61 3.42 -27.46
CA ILE A 474 -4.38 4.03 -26.16
C ILE A 474 -3.23 3.24 -25.54
N LEU A 475 -2.15 3.89 -25.10
CA LEU A 475 -1.19 3.23 -24.20
C LEU A 475 -1.80 3.24 -22.81
N SER A 476 -2.49 2.16 -22.47
CA SER A 476 -3.40 2.06 -21.34
C SER A 476 -2.71 1.70 -20.04
N ASN A 477 -1.67 0.86 -20.08
CA ASN A 477 -0.93 0.45 -18.88
C ASN A 477 0.57 0.30 -19.13
N ILE A 478 1.33 0.50 -18.06
CA ILE A 478 2.76 0.24 -17.91
C ILE A 478 2.88 -0.65 -16.67
N LYS A 479 3.44 -1.86 -16.79
CA LYS A 479 3.73 -2.73 -15.64
C LYS A 479 5.17 -3.24 -15.73
N PHE A 480 5.90 -3.18 -14.61
CA PHE A 480 7.30 -3.57 -14.53
C PHE A 480 7.45 -5.03 -14.10
N THR A 481 8.41 -5.72 -14.72
CA THR A 481 8.95 -7.00 -14.27
C THR A 481 10.06 -6.78 -13.25
N GLU A 482 10.47 -7.85 -12.58
CA GLU A 482 11.52 -7.90 -11.55
C GLU A 482 12.79 -7.20 -12.04
N ASN A 483 13.31 -7.62 -13.20
CA ASN A 483 14.57 -7.12 -13.77
C ASN A 483 14.50 -5.67 -14.31
N GLY A 484 13.33 -5.03 -14.27
CA GLY A 484 13.09 -3.66 -14.75
C GLY A 484 12.54 -3.58 -16.18
N SER A 485 12.40 -4.70 -16.90
CA SER A 485 11.73 -4.74 -18.21
C SER A 485 10.23 -4.47 -18.07
N VAL A 486 9.58 -3.99 -19.12
CA VAL A 486 8.22 -3.44 -19.08
C VAL A 486 7.27 -4.20 -20.00
N VAL A 487 6.10 -4.56 -19.48
CA VAL A 487 4.92 -4.96 -20.27
C VAL A 487 4.06 -3.72 -20.53
N LEU A 488 3.77 -3.45 -21.80
CA LEU A 488 3.01 -2.30 -22.28
C LEU A 488 1.65 -2.77 -22.79
N GLY A 489 0.57 -2.32 -22.14
CA GLY A 489 -0.79 -2.60 -22.57
C GLY A 489 -1.31 -1.54 -23.54
N LEU A 490 -1.77 -1.94 -24.72
CA LEU A 490 -2.27 -1.05 -25.77
C LEU A 490 -3.78 -1.28 -26.04
N ALA A 491 -4.66 -0.61 -25.30
CA ALA A 491 -6.10 -0.71 -25.48
C ALA A 491 -6.57 -0.03 -26.77
N ASP A 492 -7.61 -0.60 -27.39
CA ASP A 492 -8.30 0.05 -28.50
C ASP A 492 -9.52 0.87 -28.04
N ARG A 493 -9.40 2.18 -28.22
CA ARG A 493 -10.42 3.21 -27.97
C ARG A 493 -11.75 2.91 -28.67
N PHE A 494 -11.74 2.24 -29.81
CA PHE A 494 -12.95 1.88 -30.56
C PHE A 494 -13.84 0.90 -29.78
N GLY A 495 -13.26 0.02 -28.96
CA GLY A 495 -14.02 -0.81 -28.02
C GLY A 495 -14.83 0.04 -27.04
N MET A 496 -14.20 1.03 -26.41
CA MET A 496 -14.83 1.99 -25.49
C MET A 496 -15.85 2.94 -26.18
N GLN A 497 -15.67 3.20 -27.47
CA GLN A 497 -16.59 3.96 -28.33
C GLN A 497 -17.78 3.13 -28.82
N MET A 498 -17.86 1.82 -28.56
CA MET A 498 -18.90 0.94 -29.11
C MET A 498 -19.56 0.09 -28.02
N GLY A 499 -20.37 -0.88 -28.43
CA GLY A 499 -21.08 -1.80 -27.54
C GLY A 499 -21.55 -3.05 -28.31
N TYR A 500 -22.12 -4.00 -27.59
CA TYR A 500 -22.87 -5.12 -28.18
C TYR A 500 -24.34 -4.73 -28.36
N GLN A 501 -24.96 -5.14 -29.47
CA GLN A 501 -26.37 -4.89 -29.83
C GLN A 501 -26.88 -3.47 -29.54
N ASN A 502 -26.05 -2.46 -29.80
CA ASN A 502 -26.38 -1.05 -29.59
C ASN A 502 -26.42 -0.28 -30.93
N TYR A 503 -27.02 0.92 -30.94
CA TYR A 503 -27.20 1.67 -32.19
C TYR A 503 -25.89 2.26 -32.72
N LYS A 504 -25.72 2.23 -34.06
CA LYS A 504 -24.64 2.95 -34.74
C LYS A 504 -24.60 4.42 -34.28
N PRO A 505 -23.41 5.00 -34.02
CA PRO A 505 -23.26 6.41 -33.65
C PRO A 505 -23.49 7.34 -34.86
N ILE A 506 -24.72 7.35 -35.37
CA ILE A 506 -25.21 8.21 -36.46
C ILE A 506 -26.62 8.67 -36.06
N SER A 507 -26.89 9.97 -36.14
CA SER A 507 -28.18 10.58 -35.76
C SER A 507 -29.36 9.85 -36.41
N GLY A 508 -30.36 9.49 -35.60
CA GLY A 508 -31.56 8.76 -36.04
C GLY A 508 -31.35 7.31 -36.52
N ASN A 509 -30.11 6.81 -36.63
CA ASN A 509 -29.84 5.48 -37.19
C ASN A 509 -30.16 4.35 -36.20
N MET A 510 -31.12 3.48 -36.56
CA MET A 510 -31.58 2.37 -35.71
C MET A 510 -30.93 1.01 -36.04
N THR A 511 -29.86 0.97 -36.84
CA THR A 511 -29.11 -0.27 -37.09
C THR A 511 -28.31 -0.66 -35.85
N LEU A 512 -28.53 -1.88 -35.36
CA LEU A 512 -27.73 -2.48 -34.29
C LEU A 512 -26.36 -2.93 -34.81
N VAL A 513 -25.34 -2.79 -33.98
CA VAL A 513 -23.97 -3.25 -34.24
C VAL A 513 -23.36 -3.90 -33.01
N ASN A 514 -22.37 -4.75 -33.26
CA ASN A 514 -21.51 -5.35 -32.25
C ASN A 514 -20.09 -4.84 -32.48
N GLY A 515 -19.60 -3.96 -31.60
CA GLY A 515 -18.22 -3.49 -31.64
C GLY A 515 -17.22 -4.63 -31.45
N MET A 516 -16.10 -4.54 -32.16
CA MET A 516 -14.98 -5.48 -32.09
C MET A 516 -13.70 -4.70 -31.79
N VAL A 517 -13.26 -4.77 -30.53
CA VAL A 517 -11.95 -4.26 -30.08
C VAL A 517 -10.83 -5.12 -30.67
N GLY A 518 -9.70 -4.50 -30.98
CA GLY A 518 -8.41 -5.17 -31.13
C GLY A 518 -7.33 -4.33 -30.48
N GLY A 519 -6.94 -4.68 -29.25
CA GLY A 519 -5.84 -4.08 -28.49
C GLY A 519 -4.48 -4.50 -29.05
N ASP A 520 -3.47 -4.60 -28.19
CA ASP A 520 -2.13 -5.13 -28.45
C ASP A 520 -1.38 -5.27 -27.10
N ILE A 521 -0.24 -5.95 -27.05
CA ILE A 521 0.62 -6.12 -25.86
C ILE A 521 2.08 -6.16 -26.31
N LEU A 522 2.92 -5.28 -25.78
CA LEU A 522 4.33 -5.21 -26.18
C LEU A 522 5.28 -5.38 -24.99
N PHE A 523 6.44 -5.96 -25.25
CA PHE A 523 7.54 -6.06 -24.28
C PHE A 523 8.65 -5.05 -24.58
N ALA A 524 9.26 -4.48 -23.53
CA ALA A 524 10.45 -3.64 -23.65
C ALA A 524 11.47 -4.04 -22.58
N CYS A 525 12.62 -4.56 -23.01
CA CYS A 525 13.68 -5.04 -22.12
C CYS A 525 14.43 -3.90 -21.44
N ALA A 526 14.76 -4.05 -20.17
CA ALA A 526 15.76 -3.21 -19.50
C ALA A 526 17.17 -3.53 -19.98
N THR A 527 18.01 -2.50 -20.09
CA THR A 527 19.43 -2.56 -20.44
C THR A 527 20.20 -1.47 -19.70
N ASP A 528 21.53 -1.57 -19.66
CA ASP A 528 22.45 -0.51 -19.21
C ASP A 528 22.17 0.87 -19.85
N SER A 529 21.57 0.87 -21.05
CA SER A 529 21.26 2.07 -21.83
C SER A 529 19.82 2.59 -21.68
N GLY A 530 18.99 1.94 -20.86
CA GLY A 530 17.56 2.23 -20.70
C GLY A 530 16.66 1.12 -21.26
N LEU A 531 15.39 1.46 -21.54
CA LEU A 531 14.41 0.52 -22.09
C LEU A 531 14.58 0.39 -23.60
N VAL A 532 14.59 -0.83 -24.10
CA VAL A 532 14.67 -1.15 -25.53
C VAL A 532 13.52 -2.08 -25.91
N LEU A 533 12.80 -1.73 -26.98
CA LEU A 533 11.59 -2.40 -27.42
C LEU A 533 11.89 -3.81 -28.00
N GLU A 534 10.92 -4.71 -27.92
CA GLU A 534 10.98 -6.07 -28.46
C GLU A 534 11.55 -6.15 -29.89
N GLY A 535 12.55 -7.01 -30.09
CA GLY A 535 13.13 -7.33 -31.40
C GLY A 535 14.22 -6.37 -31.87
N ASP A 536 14.68 -5.43 -31.03
CA ASP A 536 15.88 -4.66 -31.32
C ASP A 536 17.14 -5.57 -31.31
N ALA A 537 17.76 -5.71 -32.49
CA ALA A 537 18.93 -6.54 -32.70
C ALA A 537 20.23 -5.99 -32.07
N SER A 538 20.22 -4.79 -31.48
CA SER A 538 21.36 -4.22 -30.75
C SER A 538 21.41 -4.62 -29.28
N SER A 539 20.26 -4.95 -28.66
CA SER A 539 20.14 -5.33 -27.25
C SER A 539 19.88 -6.83 -27.02
N ASN A 540 19.58 -7.59 -28.08
CA ASN A 540 19.02 -8.95 -28.00
C ASN A 540 17.71 -9.02 -27.20
N CYS A 541 16.88 -7.95 -27.18
CA CYS A 541 15.59 -8.01 -26.49
C CYS A 541 14.72 -9.15 -27.07
N ASN A 542 14.26 -10.04 -26.20
CA ASN A 542 14.44 -11.49 -26.39
C ASN A 542 13.89 -12.06 -27.72
N VAL A 543 14.75 -12.73 -28.48
CA VAL A 543 14.35 -13.47 -29.71
C VAL A 543 13.72 -14.82 -29.35
N ALA A 544 13.92 -15.32 -28.14
CA ALA A 544 13.26 -16.53 -27.64
C ALA A 544 11.82 -16.22 -27.21
N GLY A 545 10.87 -16.44 -28.14
CA GLY A 545 9.44 -16.26 -27.92
C GLY A 545 8.71 -15.78 -29.17
N MET A 546 9.36 -14.85 -29.89
CA MET A 546 8.84 -14.23 -31.10
C MET A 546 8.42 -15.20 -32.21
N ASP A 547 7.23 -15.00 -32.77
CA ASP A 547 6.77 -15.66 -34.00
C ASP A 547 7.48 -15.06 -35.22
N THR A 548 8.75 -15.40 -35.38
CA THR A 548 9.61 -15.04 -36.53
C THR A 548 9.18 -15.70 -37.86
N THR A 549 7.98 -16.31 -37.94
CA THR A 549 7.51 -16.92 -39.18
C THR A 549 7.05 -15.86 -40.18
N SER A 550 7.19 -16.17 -41.48
CA SER A 550 6.99 -15.20 -42.58
C SER A 550 5.56 -14.70 -42.81
N ARG A 551 4.67 -14.85 -41.83
CA ARG A 551 3.32 -14.29 -41.77
C ARG A 551 3.28 -13.11 -40.79
N ASN A 552 3.98 -13.25 -39.66
CA ASN A 552 4.00 -12.33 -38.52
C ASN A 552 5.30 -11.49 -38.45
N LEU A 553 6.18 -11.57 -39.45
CA LEU A 553 7.38 -10.69 -39.52
C LEU A 553 7.08 -9.18 -39.60
N SER A 554 5.83 -8.75 -39.81
CA SER A 554 5.43 -7.33 -39.68
C SER A 554 4.47 -7.08 -38.52
N ASP A 555 4.28 -8.10 -37.68
CA ASP A 555 3.63 -8.03 -36.39
C ASP A 555 4.65 -7.60 -35.34
N GLY A 556 4.18 -6.82 -34.36
CA GLY A 556 5.04 -6.07 -33.46
C GLY A 556 5.82 -4.91 -34.13
N PRO A 557 6.35 -3.96 -33.32
CA PRO A 557 6.91 -2.68 -33.78
C PRO A 557 8.28 -2.77 -34.46
N SER A 558 9.05 -3.84 -34.25
CA SER A 558 10.42 -3.99 -34.76
C SER A 558 10.50 -4.59 -36.17
N GLY A 559 9.44 -5.25 -36.67
CA GLY A 559 9.48 -5.97 -37.94
C GLY A 559 10.34 -7.25 -37.91
N VAL A 560 10.51 -7.84 -36.73
CA VAL A 560 11.16 -9.15 -36.51
C VAL A 560 10.14 -10.23 -36.11
N GLY A 561 8.96 -9.82 -35.64
CA GLY A 561 7.93 -10.65 -35.03
C GLY A 561 7.56 -10.08 -33.66
N GLU A 562 6.30 -10.24 -33.28
CA GLU A 562 5.76 -9.81 -31.98
C GLU A 562 6.23 -10.74 -30.85
N TYR A 563 6.48 -10.18 -29.66
CA TYR A 563 6.85 -10.96 -28.48
C TYR A 563 5.70 -11.86 -28.00
N PHE A 564 4.52 -11.29 -27.77
CA PHE A 564 3.38 -11.95 -27.13
C PHE A 564 2.47 -12.72 -28.11
N SER A 565 3.07 -13.25 -29.19
CA SER A 565 2.46 -13.90 -30.36
C SER A 565 1.53 -15.11 -30.14
N GLU A 566 1.16 -15.42 -28.91
CA GLU A 566 0.05 -16.32 -28.55
C GLU A 566 -0.99 -15.62 -27.64
N ASP A 567 -1.15 -14.29 -27.72
CA ASP A 567 -2.29 -13.55 -27.13
C ASP A 567 -3.61 -14.24 -27.52
N SER A 568 -3.67 -14.68 -28.78
CA SER A 568 -4.80 -15.26 -29.45
C SER A 568 -4.98 -16.74 -29.14
N SER A 569 -6.17 -17.06 -28.61
CA SER A 569 -6.52 -18.38 -28.05
C SER A 569 -6.67 -19.53 -29.07
N PHE A 570 -6.06 -19.42 -30.26
CA PHE A 570 -6.28 -20.31 -31.40
C PHE A 570 -5.05 -21.06 -31.93
N LYS A 571 -3.81 -20.67 -31.60
CA LYS A 571 -2.60 -21.33 -32.16
C LYS A 571 -2.40 -22.78 -31.67
N THR A 572 -3.05 -23.21 -30.57
CA THR A 572 -2.94 -24.56 -29.99
C THR A 572 -3.78 -25.63 -30.71
N GLY A 573 -3.36 -26.04 -31.91
CA GLY A 573 -3.73 -27.33 -32.53
C GLY A 573 -4.98 -27.36 -33.41
N GLY A 574 -5.73 -26.25 -33.52
CA GLY A 574 -6.82 -26.12 -34.49
C GLY A 574 -6.31 -25.96 -35.92
N ASN A 575 -6.82 -26.73 -36.88
CA ASN A 575 -6.39 -26.65 -38.29
C ASN A 575 -7.06 -25.48 -39.06
N PHE A 576 -7.09 -24.29 -38.45
CA PHE A 576 -7.53 -23.06 -39.09
C PHE A 576 -6.37 -22.45 -39.89
N GLY A 577 -6.48 -22.48 -41.21
CA GLY A 577 -5.46 -21.94 -42.10
C GLY A 577 -5.48 -20.41 -42.15
N THR A 578 -4.30 -19.82 -42.20
CA THR A 578 -3.95 -18.45 -42.67
C THR A 578 -5.12 -17.50 -42.98
N GLY A 579 -5.30 -16.48 -42.14
CA GLY A 579 -6.30 -15.42 -42.34
C GLY A 579 -7.66 -15.79 -41.74
N SER A 580 -7.67 -16.07 -40.44
CA SER A 580 -8.86 -16.46 -39.68
C SER A 580 -9.54 -15.22 -39.07
N THR A 581 -10.62 -15.44 -38.32
CA THR A 581 -11.35 -14.40 -37.57
C THR A 581 -10.93 -14.40 -36.10
N HIS A 582 -10.56 -13.23 -35.57
CA HIS A 582 -10.08 -13.06 -34.20
C HIS A 582 -8.70 -13.67 -33.96
N ASP A 583 -7.80 -13.44 -34.91
CA ASP A 583 -6.39 -13.82 -34.77
C ASP A 583 -5.62 -12.80 -33.88
N GLU A 584 -6.26 -11.66 -33.57
CA GLU A 584 -5.89 -10.65 -32.57
C GLU A 584 -7.01 -10.64 -31.50
N THR A 585 -6.69 -10.70 -30.20
CA THR A 585 -7.70 -10.81 -29.13
C THR A 585 -7.47 -9.94 -27.89
N SER A 586 -6.41 -9.15 -27.84
CA SER A 586 -6.07 -8.30 -26.70
C SER A 586 -7.13 -7.22 -26.47
N GLY A 587 -7.43 -6.95 -25.19
CA GLY A 587 -8.13 -5.77 -24.72
C GLY A 587 -7.20 -4.64 -24.28
N GLY A 588 -5.89 -4.91 -24.21
CA GLY A 588 -4.83 -3.94 -23.94
C GLY A 588 -4.70 -3.44 -22.49
N ALA A 589 -5.46 -3.97 -21.54
CA ALA A 589 -5.19 -3.73 -20.11
C ALA A 589 -4.42 -4.91 -19.52
N VAL A 590 -3.30 -4.63 -18.87
CA VAL A 590 -2.36 -5.65 -18.35
C VAL A 590 -2.09 -5.46 -16.86
N GLY A 591 -1.94 -6.58 -16.16
CA GLY A 591 -1.45 -6.65 -14.79
C GLY A 591 -0.32 -7.68 -14.67
N PHE A 592 0.46 -7.56 -13.60
CA PHE A 592 1.65 -8.37 -13.34
C PHE A 592 1.72 -8.72 -11.85
N ILE A 593 2.30 -9.87 -11.50
CA ILE A 593 2.58 -10.28 -10.12
C ILE A 593 4.08 -10.64 -10.06
N PRO A 594 4.89 -9.98 -9.22
CA PRO A 594 6.30 -10.33 -9.03
C PRO A 594 6.52 -11.81 -8.67
N ASN A 595 7.62 -12.38 -9.15
CA ASN A 595 8.04 -13.78 -9.04
C ASN A 595 7.02 -14.82 -9.58
N SER A 596 6.06 -14.42 -10.43
CA SER A 596 5.10 -15.34 -11.08
C SER A 596 5.58 -15.93 -12.42
N GLY A 597 6.51 -15.24 -13.09
CA GLY A 597 6.95 -15.57 -14.46
C GLY A 597 5.85 -15.40 -15.52
N GLU A 598 4.81 -14.61 -15.25
CA GLU A 598 3.70 -14.37 -16.17
C GLU A 598 3.04 -12.99 -16.00
N THR A 599 2.59 -12.43 -17.12
CA THR A 599 1.71 -11.26 -17.16
C THR A 599 0.28 -11.72 -17.47
N PHE A 600 -0.73 -10.94 -17.09
CA PHE A 600 -2.12 -11.23 -17.42
C PHE A 600 -2.82 -10.04 -18.08
N VAL A 601 -3.61 -10.32 -19.10
CA VAL A 601 -4.23 -9.33 -20.00
C VAL A 601 -5.72 -9.54 -20.09
N ILE A 602 -6.51 -8.47 -20.16
CA ILE A 602 -7.92 -8.57 -20.57
C ILE A 602 -7.97 -9.11 -22.00
N ALA A 603 -8.62 -10.24 -22.23
CA ALA A 603 -8.73 -10.87 -23.53
C ALA A 603 -10.18 -11.10 -23.96
N LEU A 604 -10.42 -11.02 -25.26
CA LEU A 604 -11.60 -11.59 -25.91
C LEU A 604 -11.44 -13.12 -25.98
N ASN A 605 -12.54 -13.88 -26.02
CA ASN A 605 -12.48 -15.32 -26.27
C ASN A 605 -11.50 -16.12 -25.36
N PRO A 606 -11.31 -15.84 -24.04
CA PRO A 606 -10.23 -16.47 -23.25
C PRO A 606 -10.41 -17.99 -23.03
N VAL A 607 -11.60 -18.54 -23.34
CA VAL A 607 -11.88 -19.97 -23.35
C VAL A 607 -12.83 -20.28 -24.51
N MET A 608 -12.41 -21.14 -25.45
CA MET A 608 -13.16 -21.37 -26.70
C MET A 608 -13.76 -22.77 -26.90
N ASP A 609 -13.27 -23.82 -26.24
CA ASP A 609 -13.84 -25.18 -26.31
C ASP A 609 -15.12 -25.35 -25.46
N LEU A 610 -16.07 -24.43 -25.63
CA LEU A 610 -17.36 -24.45 -24.95
C LEU A 610 -18.43 -25.15 -25.82
N PRO A 611 -19.03 -26.27 -25.35
CA PRO A 611 -20.10 -26.97 -26.05
C PRO A 611 -21.17 -26.03 -26.63
N GLY A 612 -21.55 -26.29 -27.89
CA GLY A 612 -22.53 -25.49 -28.62
C GLY A 612 -22.01 -24.15 -29.16
N GLY A 613 -20.73 -23.82 -28.96
CA GLY A 613 -20.18 -22.51 -29.34
C GLY A 613 -20.44 -21.41 -28.30
N SER A 614 -20.61 -21.78 -27.03
CA SER A 614 -21.03 -20.85 -25.97
C SER A 614 -19.97 -19.78 -25.60
N GLY A 615 -18.80 -19.78 -26.25
CA GLY A 615 -17.73 -18.79 -26.08
C GLY A 615 -17.79 -17.60 -27.05
N TRP A 616 -18.58 -17.66 -28.14
CA TRP A 616 -18.61 -16.54 -29.09
C TRP A 616 -19.16 -15.26 -28.43
N HIS A 617 -18.36 -14.20 -28.42
CA HIS A 617 -18.63 -12.92 -27.71
C HIS A 617 -18.42 -12.95 -26.18
N SER A 618 -17.52 -13.80 -25.67
CA SER A 618 -17.03 -13.73 -24.29
C SER A 618 -15.85 -12.77 -24.12
N GLY A 619 -15.57 -12.42 -22.87
CA GLY A 619 -14.37 -11.71 -22.42
C GLY A 619 -13.90 -12.18 -21.05
N GLY A 620 -12.66 -11.87 -20.70
CA GLY A 620 -12.04 -12.29 -19.44
C GLY A 620 -10.56 -11.99 -19.48
N ILE A 621 -9.73 -12.93 -19.03
CA ILE A 621 -8.27 -12.76 -18.91
C ILE A 621 -7.53 -13.94 -19.55
N ASN A 622 -6.42 -13.65 -20.24
CA ASN A 622 -5.37 -14.61 -20.61
C ASN A 622 -4.12 -14.34 -19.75
N TRP A 623 -3.39 -15.40 -19.39
CA TRP A 623 -2.06 -15.34 -18.78
C TRP A 623 -1.02 -15.71 -19.83
N LEU A 624 0.00 -14.86 -19.96
CA LEU A 624 1.10 -14.99 -20.91
C LEU A 624 2.43 -15.13 -20.17
N ASP A 625 3.22 -16.09 -20.60
CA ASP A 625 4.56 -16.40 -20.10
C ASP A 625 5.53 -15.25 -20.43
N ILE A 626 6.22 -14.64 -19.45
CA ILE A 626 7.13 -13.52 -19.76
C ILE A 626 8.46 -13.95 -20.39
N ASP A 627 8.91 -15.18 -20.16
CA ASP A 627 10.18 -15.69 -20.70
C ASP A 627 10.08 -16.08 -22.18
N THR A 628 8.86 -16.39 -22.66
CA THR A 628 8.61 -16.93 -24.01
C THR A 628 7.45 -16.29 -24.77
N GLY A 629 6.70 -15.37 -24.16
CA GLY A 629 5.54 -14.69 -24.78
C GLY A 629 4.29 -15.56 -24.98
N LYS A 630 4.29 -16.80 -24.48
CA LYS A 630 3.30 -17.84 -24.84
C LYS A 630 2.05 -17.87 -23.97
N HIS A 631 0.95 -18.40 -24.51
CA HIS A 631 -0.29 -18.60 -23.75
C HIS A 631 -0.11 -19.70 -22.69
N ARG A 632 -0.35 -19.35 -21.43
CA ARG A 632 -0.36 -20.33 -20.33
C ARG A 632 -1.77 -20.84 -20.03
N ARG A 633 -2.74 -19.94 -19.83
CA ARG A 633 -4.12 -20.26 -19.45
C ARG A 633 -5.06 -19.07 -19.66
N GLY A 634 -6.37 -19.34 -19.65
CA GLY A 634 -7.41 -18.31 -19.72
C GLY A 634 -8.53 -18.51 -18.69
N TYR A 635 -9.17 -17.41 -18.30
CA TYR A 635 -10.28 -17.37 -17.35
C TYR A 635 -11.39 -16.42 -17.84
N MET A 636 -12.60 -16.94 -18.01
CA MET A 636 -13.71 -16.20 -18.61
C MET A 636 -14.59 -15.54 -17.54
N LEU A 637 -14.54 -14.20 -17.47
CA LEU A 637 -15.33 -13.39 -16.53
C LEU A 637 -16.70 -13.00 -17.10
N VAL A 638 -16.76 -12.73 -18.41
CA VAL A 638 -17.96 -12.31 -19.14
C VAL A 638 -18.33 -13.42 -20.13
N PRO A 639 -19.33 -14.26 -19.83
CA PRO A 639 -19.81 -15.28 -20.77
C PRO A 639 -20.52 -14.68 -21.99
N SER A 640 -20.76 -15.50 -23.02
CA SER A 640 -21.38 -15.05 -24.28
C SER A 640 -22.70 -14.29 -24.07
N SER A 641 -22.76 -13.11 -24.67
CA SER A 641 -23.92 -12.21 -24.70
C SER A 641 -25.17 -12.78 -25.38
N GLN A 642 -25.08 -13.96 -26.01
CA GLN A 642 -26.26 -14.71 -26.49
C GLN A 642 -27.09 -15.30 -25.32
N TYR A 643 -26.46 -15.55 -24.18
CA TYR A 643 -27.11 -16.07 -22.97
C TYR A 643 -27.28 -15.00 -21.88
N PHE A 644 -26.45 -13.95 -21.91
CA PHE A 644 -26.39 -12.89 -20.90
C PHE A 644 -26.51 -11.49 -21.55
N PRO A 645 -27.75 -11.04 -21.86
CA PRO A 645 -27.99 -9.78 -22.53
C PRO A 645 -27.76 -8.60 -21.58
N GLY A 646 -27.04 -7.58 -22.05
CA GLY A 646 -26.63 -6.41 -21.27
C GLY A 646 -25.11 -6.22 -21.22
N THR A 647 -24.36 -7.32 -21.33
CA THR A 647 -22.89 -7.32 -21.46
C THR A 647 -22.44 -6.59 -22.74
N LEU A 648 -21.25 -5.97 -22.72
CA LEU A 648 -20.68 -5.33 -23.92
C LEU A 648 -20.05 -6.32 -24.92
N GLY A 649 -20.03 -7.62 -24.62
CA GLY A 649 -19.40 -8.64 -25.47
C GLY A 649 -17.95 -8.27 -25.83
N LYS A 650 -17.68 -8.12 -27.13
CA LYS A 650 -16.36 -7.77 -27.68
C LYS A 650 -16.06 -6.26 -27.77
N ALA A 651 -16.86 -5.41 -27.12
CA ALA A 651 -16.58 -3.98 -26.96
C ALA A 651 -15.99 -3.68 -25.56
N SER A 652 -14.88 -4.35 -25.24
CA SER A 652 -14.04 -4.11 -24.05
C SER A 652 -14.82 -4.02 -22.71
N GLY A 653 -15.71 -4.98 -22.41
CA GLY A 653 -16.63 -4.91 -21.25
C GLY A 653 -16.00 -4.98 -19.83
N LEU A 654 -14.69 -4.89 -19.72
CA LEU A 654 -13.91 -4.99 -18.48
C LEU A 654 -13.01 -3.75 -18.30
N GLY A 655 -12.71 -3.41 -17.05
CA GLY A 655 -11.69 -2.44 -16.64
C GLY A 655 -10.44 -3.15 -16.10
N GLU A 656 -9.46 -2.39 -15.63
CA GLU A 656 -8.11 -2.89 -15.38
C GLU A 656 -8.00 -3.99 -14.30
N PRO A 657 -7.24 -5.08 -14.56
CA PRO A 657 -7.06 -6.16 -13.60
C PRO A 657 -5.93 -5.85 -12.61
N GLN A 658 -6.27 -5.68 -11.33
CA GLN A 658 -5.34 -5.33 -10.25
C GLN A 658 -5.07 -6.53 -9.33
N PRO A 659 -3.82 -6.91 -9.04
CA PRO A 659 -3.48 -7.88 -7.99
C PRO A 659 -3.64 -7.26 -6.59
N LEU A 660 -4.07 -8.08 -5.62
CA LEU A 660 -4.27 -7.68 -4.23
C LEU A 660 -3.13 -8.23 -3.35
N CYS A 661 -1.94 -7.64 -3.51
CA CYS A 661 -0.72 -8.03 -2.78
C CYS A 661 -0.81 -7.62 -1.30
N ALA A 662 -0.49 -8.55 -0.38
CA ALA A 662 -0.42 -8.24 1.04
C ALA A 662 0.67 -7.17 1.32
N PRO A 663 0.54 -6.34 2.36
CA PRO A 663 1.60 -5.40 2.75
C PRO A 663 2.87 -6.17 3.16
N ALA A 664 4.03 -5.60 2.83
CA ALA A 664 5.32 -6.14 3.24
C ALA A 664 5.41 -6.31 4.78
N PRO A 665 6.00 -7.42 5.27
CA PRO A 665 6.19 -7.62 6.70
C PRO A 665 7.19 -6.61 7.28
N ILE A 666 7.22 -6.49 8.61
CA ILE A 666 8.29 -5.77 9.32
C ILE A 666 9.00 -6.70 10.29
N GLU A 667 10.31 -6.52 10.38
CA GLU A 667 11.22 -7.24 11.27
C GLU A 667 12.01 -6.24 12.13
N ILE A 668 12.24 -6.58 13.41
CA ILE A 668 12.99 -5.74 14.36
C ILE A 668 13.97 -6.56 15.21
N GLY A 669 15.17 -6.03 15.41
CA GLY A 669 16.19 -6.58 16.31
C GLY A 669 17.60 -6.10 15.94
N ASP A 670 18.62 -6.78 16.46
CA ASP A 670 19.65 -7.42 15.63
C ASP A 670 20.58 -8.24 16.55
N ARG A 671 21.54 -7.62 17.25
CA ARG A 671 22.56 -8.31 18.07
C ARG A 671 22.68 -7.79 19.52
N ILE A 672 23.15 -8.67 20.40
CA ILE A 672 23.61 -8.34 21.74
C ILE A 672 25.07 -8.76 21.89
N TRP A 673 25.91 -7.86 22.39
CA TRP A 673 27.36 -8.07 22.44
C TRP A 673 27.99 -7.59 23.76
N PHE A 674 29.20 -8.08 24.00
CA PHE A 674 30.06 -7.65 25.08
C PHE A 674 30.95 -6.53 24.57
N ASP A 675 30.70 -5.33 25.10
CA ASP A 675 31.45 -4.11 24.85
C ASP A 675 32.66 -4.09 25.81
N ASP A 676 33.88 -4.12 25.28
CA ASP A 676 35.12 -4.20 26.07
C ASP A 676 35.73 -2.82 26.39
N ASP A 677 35.60 -1.84 25.47
CA ASP A 677 36.27 -0.53 25.58
C ASP A 677 35.37 0.62 26.09
N LYS A 678 34.05 0.43 26.03
CA LYS A 678 32.95 1.24 26.58
C LYS A 678 32.50 2.44 25.75
N ASP A 679 32.73 2.44 24.44
CA ASP A 679 32.23 3.51 23.56
C ASP A 679 30.73 3.39 23.20
N GLY A 680 30.17 2.17 23.22
CA GLY A 680 28.77 1.86 22.89
C GLY A 680 28.50 1.51 21.41
N VAL A 681 29.54 1.24 20.63
CA VAL A 681 29.52 0.89 19.20
C VAL A 681 29.95 -0.56 19.00
N GLN A 682 29.34 -1.27 18.05
CA GLN A 682 29.55 -2.71 17.86
C GLN A 682 30.75 -3.01 16.95
N ASP A 683 31.93 -3.22 17.54
CA ASP A 683 33.19 -3.30 16.78
C ASP A 683 33.64 -4.73 16.36
N PRO A 684 34.46 -4.89 15.30
CA PRO A 684 34.76 -6.18 14.67
C PRO A 684 35.37 -7.26 15.57
N ASN A 685 36.09 -6.84 16.60
CA ASN A 685 36.78 -7.69 17.57
C ASN A 685 35.89 -8.10 18.77
N GLU A 686 34.66 -7.60 18.85
CA GLU A 686 33.85 -7.70 20.06
C GLU A 686 32.97 -8.95 20.14
N ALA A 687 32.88 -9.52 21.34
CA ALA A 687 32.33 -10.85 21.54
C ALA A 687 30.79 -10.85 21.58
N PRO A 688 30.09 -11.69 20.79
CA PRO A 688 28.64 -11.84 20.90
C PRO A 688 28.20 -12.47 22.23
N LEU A 689 27.05 -12.03 22.76
CA LEU A 689 26.46 -12.56 23.99
C LEU A 689 25.27 -13.47 23.70
N ALA A 690 25.46 -14.76 23.96
CA ALA A 690 24.47 -15.82 23.67
C ALA A 690 23.56 -16.16 24.86
N ASN A 691 22.35 -16.64 24.56
CA ASN A 691 21.30 -17.03 25.51
C ASN A 691 20.75 -15.86 26.37
N ILE A 692 20.83 -14.63 25.87
CA ILE A 692 20.28 -13.43 26.50
C ILE A 692 18.79 -13.34 26.18
N GLN A 693 17.93 -13.35 27.20
CA GLN A 693 16.49 -13.16 27.03
C GLN A 693 16.18 -11.71 26.64
N VAL A 694 15.35 -11.55 25.61
CA VAL A 694 14.86 -10.27 25.10
C VAL A 694 13.33 -10.32 25.01
N TYR A 695 12.66 -9.28 25.49
CA TYR A 695 11.22 -9.10 25.42
C TYR A 695 10.85 -8.04 24.40
N LEU A 696 9.83 -8.32 23.58
CA LEU A 696 9.06 -7.32 22.86
C LEU A 696 7.76 -7.04 23.62
N ARG A 697 7.44 -5.77 23.87
CA ARG A 697 6.20 -5.32 24.52
C ARG A 697 5.48 -4.25 23.72
N ASP A 698 4.16 -4.16 23.88
CA ASP A 698 3.36 -3.03 23.39
C ASP A 698 3.53 -1.76 24.26
N SER A 699 2.93 -0.66 23.82
CA SER A 699 3.01 0.66 24.47
C SER A 699 2.34 0.75 25.85
N ILE A 700 1.64 -0.30 26.30
CA ILE A 700 1.10 -0.42 27.66
C ILE A 700 1.78 -1.56 28.46
N GLY A 701 2.86 -2.14 27.93
CA GLY A 701 3.74 -3.09 28.61
C GLY A 701 3.34 -4.57 28.51
N ASN A 702 2.37 -4.96 27.69
CA ASN A 702 2.05 -6.37 27.48
C ASN A 702 3.15 -7.04 26.65
N VAL A 703 3.62 -8.21 27.07
CA VAL A 703 4.59 -9.00 26.29
C VAL A 703 3.93 -9.58 25.03
N LEU A 704 4.46 -9.21 23.87
CA LEU A 704 4.09 -9.74 22.56
C LEU A 704 5.05 -10.85 22.11
N GLY A 705 6.32 -10.73 22.46
CA GLY A 705 7.36 -11.70 22.12
C GLY A 705 8.42 -11.88 23.21
N LEU A 706 9.01 -13.08 23.21
CA LEU A 706 10.14 -13.43 24.09
C LEU A 706 11.06 -14.42 23.36
N VAL A 707 12.29 -14.00 23.13
CA VAL A 707 13.35 -14.80 22.49
C VAL A 707 14.61 -14.84 23.38
N ALA A 708 15.55 -15.70 23.03
CA ALA A 708 16.88 -15.75 23.65
C ALA A 708 17.97 -15.75 22.56
N THR A 709 18.96 -14.86 22.67
CA THR A 709 19.98 -14.64 21.63
C THR A 709 20.72 -15.92 21.23
N ASP A 710 21.09 -16.01 19.96
CA ASP A 710 21.82 -17.14 19.39
C ASP A 710 23.33 -17.12 19.76
N SER A 711 24.11 -18.04 19.19
CA SER A 711 25.57 -18.08 19.33
C SER A 711 26.33 -16.84 18.83
N GLN A 712 25.76 -16.09 17.89
CA GLN A 712 26.28 -14.82 17.36
C GLN A 712 25.64 -13.60 18.04
N GLY A 713 24.89 -13.83 19.14
CA GLY A 713 24.20 -12.79 19.88
C GLY A 713 22.94 -12.28 19.18
N LYS A 714 22.51 -12.91 18.07
CA LYS A 714 21.43 -12.40 17.23
C LYS A 714 20.05 -12.72 17.80
N TYR A 715 19.10 -11.82 17.60
CA TYR A 715 17.68 -11.97 17.96
C TYR A 715 16.77 -11.18 17.01
N LEU A 716 15.50 -11.58 16.91
CA LEU A 716 14.55 -10.96 15.96
C LEU A 716 13.08 -11.14 16.38
N PHE A 717 12.27 -10.13 16.10
CA PHE A 717 10.80 -10.20 16.15
C PHE A 717 10.22 -9.77 14.81
N SER A 718 9.24 -10.52 14.30
CA SER A 718 8.70 -10.31 12.95
C SER A 718 7.18 -10.51 12.93
N ASN A 719 6.45 -9.67 12.20
CA ASN A 719 5.02 -9.88 11.97
C ASN A 719 4.75 -10.83 10.78
N GLY A 720 5.77 -11.04 9.93
CA GLY A 720 5.72 -11.86 8.73
C GLY A 720 5.63 -13.36 8.98
N SER A 721 5.53 -14.12 7.88
CA SER A 721 5.48 -15.58 7.91
C SER A 721 6.88 -16.20 7.92
N GLY A 722 7.24 -16.84 9.03
CA GLY A 722 8.51 -17.58 9.13
C GLY A 722 8.48 -18.68 10.18
N THR A 723 9.61 -19.35 10.37
CA THR A 723 9.75 -20.45 11.35
C THR A 723 10.44 -19.96 12.61
N SER A 724 9.65 -19.63 13.64
CA SER A 724 10.16 -19.18 14.94
C SER A 724 11.11 -20.20 15.57
N THR A 725 12.27 -19.72 16.02
CA THR A 725 13.35 -20.49 16.64
C THR A 725 13.38 -20.24 18.16
N ALA A 726 14.54 -20.40 18.81
CA ALA A 726 14.76 -19.88 20.16
C ALA A 726 15.05 -18.36 20.16
N SER A 727 15.56 -17.83 19.04
CA SER A 727 16.15 -16.49 18.93
C SER A 727 15.35 -15.55 18.03
N PHE A 728 14.55 -16.09 17.11
CA PHE A 728 13.68 -15.34 16.19
C PHE A 728 12.21 -15.73 16.40
N GLN A 729 11.31 -14.75 16.48
CA GLN A 729 9.87 -14.99 16.63
C GLN A 729 9.06 -14.29 15.53
N TYR A 730 8.49 -15.10 14.64
CA TYR A 730 7.65 -14.68 13.51
C TYR A 730 6.15 -14.73 13.83
N GLY A 731 5.33 -14.14 12.95
CA GLY A 731 3.87 -14.17 13.00
C GLY A 731 3.25 -13.35 14.13
N ILE A 732 3.94 -12.33 14.62
CA ILE A 732 3.46 -11.43 15.69
C ILE A 732 2.45 -10.44 15.10
N ALA A 733 1.20 -10.86 14.92
CA ALA A 733 0.11 -10.05 14.38
C ALA A 733 -0.32 -8.83 15.25
N GLN A 734 0.45 -8.51 16.29
CA GLN A 734 0.34 -7.31 17.11
C GLN A 734 1.56 -6.39 16.99
N LEU A 735 2.55 -6.75 16.17
CA LEU A 735 3.62 -5.87 15.70
C LEU A 735 3.12 -5.23 14.40
N ILE A 736 2.74 -3.96 14.48
CA ILE A 736 2.00 -3.24 13.43
C ILE A 736 2.87 -2.08 12.94
N PRO A 737 3.09 -1.89 11.62
CA PRO A 737 3.83 -0.74 11.09
C PRO A 737 3.23 0.62 11.50
N ASP A 738 4.00 1.69 11.29
CA ASP A 738 3.62 3.09 11.55
C ASP A 738 3.13 3.36 12.99
N THR A 739 3.48 2.48 13.94
CA THR A 739 2.92 2.47 15.30
C THR A 739 4.00 2.69 16.36
N THR A 740 3.83 3.73 17.18
CA THR A 740 4.83 4.18 18.17
C THR A 740 4.69 3.53 19.54
N GLY A 741 5.82 3.35 20.23
CA GLY A 741 5.88 3.07 21.66
C GLY A 741 6.07 1.60 22.04
N TYR A 742 6.42 0.74 21.08
CA TYR A 742 6.86 -0.62 21.39
C TYR A 742 8.15 -0.58 22.21
N GLN A 743 8.33 -1.57 23.08
CA GLN A 743 9.53 -1.66 23.93
C GLN A 743 10.28 -2.96 23.66
N ILE A 744 11.56 -2.84 23.33
CA ILE A 744 12.48 -3.97 23.31
C ILE A 744 13.31 -3.90 24.60
N CYS A 745 13.26 -4.95 25.42
CA CYS A 745 13.82 -4.95 26.78
C CYS A 745 14.63 -6.22 27.11
N VAL A 746 15.83 -6.01 27.64
CA VAL A 746 16.80 -7.04 28.08
C VAL A 746 16.95 -7.01 29.61
N PRO A 747 16.47 -8.01 30.37
CA PRO A 747 16.61 -8.00 31.83
C PRO A 747 18.07 -8.18 32.27
N ILE A 748 18.63 -7.22 33.02
CA ILE A 748 20.04 -7.26 33.43
C ILE A 748 20.33 -8.23 34.59
N GLY A 749 19.29 -8.89 35.11
CA GLY A 749 19.36 -9.83 36.24
C GLY A 749 19.60 -11.29 35.86
N GLN A 750 19.76 -11.60 34.56
CA GLN A 750 19.91 -12.96 34.05
C GLN A 750 21.36 -13.47 34.13
N ALA A 751 21.52 -14.80 34.25
CA ALA A 751 22.81 -15.42 34.56
C ALA A 751 23.97 -15.06 33.59
N PRO A 752 23.78 -14.98 32.25
CA PRO A 752 24.87 -14.60 31.35
C PRO A 752 25.35 -13.14 31.51
N LEU A 753 24.52 -12.23 32.04
CA LEU A 753 24.88 -10.82 32.29
C LEU A 753 25.43 -10.58 33.71
N THR A 754 25.80 -11.65 34.44
CA THR A 754 26.29 -11.54 35.83
C THR A 754 27.62 -10.81 35.89
N GLY A 755 27.61 -9.58 36.40
CA GLY A 755 28.79 -8.71 36.49
C GLY A 755 28.92 -7.70 35.35
N LEU A 756 27.99 -7.71 34.39
CA LEU A 756 27.88 -6.72 33.32
C LEU A 756 26.81 -5.67 33.62
N GLU A 757 26.91 -4.51 32.98
CA GLU A 757 25.88 -3.47 32.93
C GLU A 757 25.72 -2.95 31.49
N PRO A 758 24.58 -2.33 31.13
CA PRO A 758 24.41 -1.71 29.82
C PRO A 758 25.49 -0.64 29.60
N THR A 759 25.95 -0.52 28.37
CA THR A 759 26.98 0.44 27.99
C THR A 759 26.39 1.83 27.67
N VAL A 760 27.18 2.72 27.04
CA VAL A 760 26.71 4.00 26.50
C VAL A 760 25.56 3.75 25.50
N ALA A 761 24.49 4.53 25.59
CA ALA A 761 23.35 4.41 24.69
C ALA A 761 23.37 5.49 23.60
N PHE A 762 22.97 5.14 22.36
CA PHE A 762 22.84 6.06 21.21
C PHE A 762 24.15 6.80 20.85
N ALA A 763 25.29 6.08 20.96
CA ALA A 763 26.63 6.64 20.81
C ALA A 763 26.88 7.35 19.47
N ASN A 764 26.21 6.91 18.39
CA ASN A 764 26.35 7.43 17.03
C ASN A 764 25.11 8.23 16.56
N SER A 765 24.18 8.58 17.46
CA SER A 765 22.94 9.27 17.10
C SER A 765 23.14 10.53 16.25
N GLY A 766 22.46 10.59 15.11
CA GLY A 766 22.56 11.66 14.12
C GLY A 766 23.81 11.64 13.23
N SER A 767 24.63 10.58 13.25
CA SER A 767 25.83 10.45 12.40
C SER A 767 25.65 9.56 11.15
N GLY A 768 24.49 8.91 10.99
CA GLY A 768 24.26 7.96 9.88
C GLY A 768 24.96 6.61 10.08
N SER A 769 25.01 6.14 11.33
CA SER A 769 25.54 4.83 11.69
C SER A 769 24.94 4.32 13.01
N GLU A 770 23.62 4.31 13.06
CA GLU A 770 22.80 3.89 14.20
C GLU A 770 22.59 2.36 14.17
N GLU A 771 22.78 1.73 13.00
CA GLU A 771 22.76 0.29 12.66
C GLU A 771 23.84 -0.56 13.37
N ARG A 772 24.52 0.00 14.37
CA ARG A 772 25.58 -0.65 15.14
C ARG A 772 25.78 -0.08 16.54
N ASP A 773 24.92 0.82 17.01
CA ASP A 773 25.05 1.42 18.34
C ASP A 773 24.10 0.79 19.36
N SER A 774 24.49 0.80 20.64
CA SER A 774 23.66 0.24 21.69
C SER A 774 22.53 1.22 21.97
N ASN A 775 21.26 0.87 21.71
CA ASN A 775 20.14 1.77 22.03
C ASN A 775 19.46 1.47 23.39
N GLY A 776 19.96 0.47 24.11
CA GLY A 776 19.43 0.05 25.41
C GLY A 776 19.72 1.03 26.57
N VAL A 777 18.71 1.74 27.04
CA VAL A 777 18.76 2.62 28.23
C VAL A 777 18.33 1.86 29.49
N LEU A 778 19.02 2.06 30.62
CA LEU A 778 18.72 1.37 31.87
C LEU A 778 17.40 1.84 32.51
N VAL A 779 16.36 1.01 32.44
CA VAL A 779 15.04 1.21 33.07
C VAL A 779 14.86 0.21 34.22
N GLY A 780 15.20 0.64 35.43
CA GLY A 780 14.99 -0.11 36.67
C GLY A 780 15.87 -1.35 36.83
N ARG A 781 15.50 -2.47 36.19
CA ARG A 781 16.28 -3.73 36.14
C ARG A 781 16.33 -4.37 34.74
N GLU A 782 15.96 -3.61 33.73
CA GLU A 782 15.99 -3.99 32.33
C GLU A 782 16.75 -2.90 31.56
N SER A 783 17.52 -3.27 30.54
CA SER A 783 17.96 -2.31 29.52
C SER A 783 16.89 -2.29 28.45
N CYS A 784 16.34 -1.13 28.10
CA CYS A 784 15.22 -1.01 27.19
C CYS A 784 15.42 0.13 26.18
N THR A 785 14.92 -0.07 24.97
CA THR A 785 14.69 1.01 23.99
C THR A 785 13.20 1.10 23.65
N THR A 786 12.74 2.29 23.30
CA THR A 786 11.38 2.55 22.81
C THR A 786 11.41 2.77 21.31
N SER A 787 10.86 1.82 20.56
CA SER A 787 10.74 1.91 19.11
C SER A 787 9.52 2.75 18.71
N ALA A 788 9.73 3.67 17.76
CA ALA A 788 8.73 3.93 16.75
C ALA A 788 8.96 2.89 15.66
N LEU A 789 7.95 2.06 15.34
CA LEU A 789 8.08 1.13 14.24
C LEU A 789 8.02 1.90 12.92
N GLY A 790 8.87 1.50 11.97
CA GLY A 790 8.89 2.05 10.63
C GLY A 790 7.60 1.78 9.84
N ALA A 791 7.63 2.22 8.59
CA ALA A 791 6.57 1.99 7.62
C ALA A 791 6.41 0.50 7.26
N VAL A 792 5.41 0.19 6.45
CA VAL A 792 5.23 -1.15 5.85
C VAL A 792 6.50 -1.57 5.10
N GLY A 793 7.05 -2.74 5.45
CA GLY A 793 8.30 -3.27 4.90
C GLY A 793 9.55 -2.98 5.71
N ASP A 794 9.57 -1.95 6.56
CA ASP A 794 10.77 -1.54 7.29
C ASP A 794 11.34 -2.67 8.19
N ASN A 795 12.48 -3.22 7.77
CA ASN A 795 13.24 -4.25 8.49
C ASN A 795 14.36 -3.59 9.29
N ASP A 796 14.01 -3.13 10.48
CA ASP A 796 14.88 -2.37 11.38
C ASP A 796 15.83 -3.30 12.14
N HIS A 797 17.02 -3.44 11.57
CA HIS A 797 18.15 -4.17 12.14
C HIS A 797 19.10 -3.27 12.93
N SER A 798 18.67 -2.13 13.47
CA SER A 798 19.50 -1.26 14.32
C SER A 798 19.30 -1.49 15.82
N PHE A 799 18.45 -2.42 16.24
CA PHE A 799 18.09 -2.58 17.66
C PHE A 799 19.11 -3.42 18.45
N ASP A 800 20.34 -2.94 18.54
CA ASP A 800 21.42 -3.62 19.26
C ASP A 800 21.53 -3.24 20.76
N PHE A 801 22.12 -4.14 21.55
CA PHE A 801 22.40 -3.90 22.98
C PHE A 801 23.84 -4.28 23.38
N GLY A 802 24.62 -3.28 23.79
CA GLY A 802 25.99 -3.46 24.30
C GLY A 802 26.03 -3.60 25.83
N PHE A 803 26.88 -4.51 26.32
CA PHE A 803 27.05 -4.76 27.74
C PHE A 803 28.53 -4.84 28.13
N SER A 804 28.97 -3.96 29.03
CA SER A 804 30.37 -3.90 29.46
C SER A 804 30.57 -4.28 30.93
N VAL A 805 31.81 -4.54 31.35
CA VAL A 805 32.11 -4.92 32.75
C VAL A 805 31.79 -3.79 33.73
N ARG A 806 31.08 -4.10 34.82
CA ARG A 806 30.81 -3.11 35.88
C ARG A 806 32.12 -2.58 36.48
N PRO A 807 32.29 -1.26 36.70
CA PRO A 807 33.45 -0.73 37.37
C PRO A 807 33.48 -1.27 38.81
N SER A 808 34.44 -2.15 39.09
CA SER A 808 34.63 -2.68 40.44
C SER A 808 34.86 -1.51 41.40
N PRO A 809 34.14 -1.41 42.53
CA PRO A 809 34.33 -0.33 43.47
C PRO A 809 35.75 -0.43 44.04
N SER A 810 36.64 0.42 43.53
CA SER A 810 38.04 0.48 43.96
C SER A 810 38.09 0.53 45.50
N PRO A 811 38.89 -0.32 46.16
CA PRO A 811 38.85 -0.45 47.61
C PRO A 811 39.23 0.87 48.26
N SER A 812 38.21 1.60 48.74
CA SER A 812 38.38 2.89 49.39
C SER A 812 39.39 2.74 50.54
N PRO A 813 40.45 3.57 50.61
CA PRO A 813 41.53 3.37 51.55
C PRO A 813 40.98 3.39 52.97
N SER A 814 41.04 2.23 53.63
CA SER A 814 40.48 2.00 54.97
C SER A 814 40.93 3.13 55.91
N PRO A 815 40.00 3.80 56.62
CA PRO A 815 40.30 5.05 57.29
C PRO A 815 41.44 4.88 58.31
N SER A 816 42.55 5.58 58.05
CA SER A 816 43.70 5.58 58.95
C SER A 816 43.26 6.01 60.34
N ALA A 817 43.61 5.21 61.35
CA ALA A 817 43.18 5.45 62.72
C ALA A 817 43.58 6.85 63.21
N SER A 818 42.60 7.64 63.63
CA SER A 818 42.83 8.97 64.20
C SER A 818 43.58 8.84 65.55
N PRO A 819 44.59 9.69 65.83
CA PRO A 819 45.45 9.51 67.00
C PRO A 819 44.71 9.79 68.31
N SER A 820 44.78 8.82 69.23
CA SER A 820 44.30 9.00 70.62
C SER A 820 45.27 9.88 71.42
N PRO A 821 44.79 10.85 72.22
CA PRO A 821 45.66 11.74 73.01
C PRO A 821 46.37 10.99 74.15
N SER A 822 47.60 11.43 74.46
CA SER A 822 48.49 10.78 75.42
C SER A 822 48.08 10.96 76.89
N PRO A 823 48.39 9.98 77.75
CA PRO A 823 48.66 10.22 79.15
C PRO A 823 50.14 9.94 79.52
N SER A 824 50.75 10.92 80.19
CA SER A 824 51.87 10.86 81.16
C SER A 824 53.11 9.96 80.92
N ALA A 825 54.31 10.54 81.06
CA ALA A 825 55.57 9.81 81.06
C ALA A 825 56.01 9.37 82.48
N SER A 826 56.44 8.12 82.61
CA SER A 826 57.36 7.68 83.67
C SER A 826 58.20 6.48 83.21
N PRO A 827 59.47 6.31 83.69
CA PRO A 827 60.49 5.61 82.91
C PRO A 827 60.88 4.21 83.41
N SER A 828 61.75 3.55 82.62
CA SER A 828 62.45 2.26 82.85
C SER A 828 61.63 1.02 82.49
N PRO A 829 62.19 0.12 81.65
CA PRO A 829 63.01 -0.97 82.22
C PRO A 829 64.39 -1.17 81.55
N SER A 830 65.25 -1.97 82.20
CA SER A 830 66.56 -2.41 81.69
C SER A 830 67.09 -3.58 82.56
N PRO A 831 68.03 -4.43 82.11
CA PRO A 831 68.07 -5.17 80.84
C PRO A 831 68.44 -6.67 81.05
N SER A 832 69.11 -7.30 80.06
CA SER A 832 69.76 -8.64 80.07
C SER A 832 68.84 -9.83 79.72
N ALA A 833 69.30 -10.90 79.05
CA ALA A 833 70.68 -11.29 78.67
C ALA A 833 70.78 -12.00 77.29
N SER A 834 72.02 -12.11 76.77
CA SER A 834 72.47 -13.01 75.68
C SER A 834 72.99 -14.36 76.27
N PRO A 835 73.51 -15.39 75.54
CA PRO A 835 74.12 -15.39 74.20
C PRO A 835 73.82 -16.57 73.23
N SER A 836 74.56 -16.58 72.10
CA SER A 836 74.68 -17.54 70.97
C SER A 836 75.33 -18.92 71.34
N PRO A 837 75.61 -19.92 70.44
CA PRO A 837 75.88 -19.82 68.98
C PRO A 837 75.45 -20.94 67.98
N SER A 838 75.44 -20.56 66.68
CA SER A 838 75.95 -21.25 65.45
C SER A 838 75.57 -22.68 65.01
N ALA A 839 75.13 -22.80 63.74
CA ALA A 839 75.55 -23.84 62.77
C ALA A 839 75.30 -23.39 61.30
N SER A 840 75.99 -23.96 60.30
CA SER A 840 75.86 -23.70 58.84
C SER A 840 76.34 -24.92 58.01
N PRO A 841 75.90 -25.12 56.73
CA PRO A 841 76.82 -24.88 55.60
C PRO A 841 76.16 -24.41 54.26
N SER A 842 76.97 -24.24 53.19
CA SER A 842 76.64 -23.83 51.80
C SER A 842 77.35 -24.74 50.76
N PRO A 843 77.01 -24.77 49.44
CA PRO A 843 77.63 -23.94 48.36
C PRO A 843 76.62 -23.39 47.30
N SER A 844 76.86 -22.43 46.37
CA SER A 844 77.96 -22.05 45.42
C SER A 844 77.94 -22.80 44.06
N ALA A 845 78.25 -22.28 42.86
CA ALA A 845 79.02 -21.10 42.36
C ALA A 845 78.44 -20.55 40.99
N SER A 846 78.54 -19.26 40.57
CA SER A 846 79.66 -18.47 39.93
C SER A 846 79.97 -18.85 38.44
N PRO A 847 80.38 -17.93 37.49
CA PRO A 847 81.34 -16.79 37.64
C PRO A 847 81.01 -15.44 36.91
N SER A 848 81.98 -14.51 36.89
CA SER A 848 82.04 -13.16 36.22
C SER A 848 83.21 -13.12 35.18
N PRO A 849 83.70 -12.03 34.49
CA PRO A 849 83.81 -10.55 34.78
C PRO A 849 83.25 -9.61 33.65
N SER A 850 83.16 -8.27 33.63
CA SER A 850 83.66 -7.03 34.33
C SER A 850 84.49 -6.10 33.41
N ALA A 851 84.09 -4.82 33.29
CA ALA A 851 84.91 -3.66 32.89
C ALA A 851 84.22 -2.32 33.30
N SER A 852 84.98 -1.25 33.57
CA SER A 852 84.49 0.07 34.05
C SER A 852 85.48 1.20 33.72
N PRO A 853 85.07 2.50 33.72
CA PRO A 853 85.51 3.40 34.81
C PRO A 853 84.46 4.47 35.27
N SER A 854 84.87 5.36 36.19
CA SER A 854 84.11 6.46 36.86
C SER A 854 84.93 7.79 36.80
N PRO A 855 84.64 8.98 37.44
CA PRO A 855 83.83 9.23 38.67
C PRO A 855 82.98 10.54 38.83
N SER A 856 81.96 10.45 39.71
CA SER A 856 81.44 11.38 40.77
C SER A 856 81.48 12.93 40.72
N ALA A 857 80.33 13.56 41.06
CA ALA A 857 80.19 14.79 41.89
C ALA A 857 78.75 14.91 42.51
N SER A 858 78.51 15.86 43.44
CA SER A 858 77.25 16.11 44.24
C SER A 858 77.19 17.62 44.66
N PRO A 859 76.16 18.24 45.33
CA PRO A 859 74.89 17.76 45.92
C PRO A 859 73.63 18.68 45.68
N SER A 860 72.59 18.57 46.56
CA SER A 860 71.28 19.29 46.65
C SER A 860 71.39 20.67 47.40
N PRO A 861 70.34 21.50 47.76
CA PRO A 861 68.85 21.34 47.68
C PRO A 861 67.92 22.60 47.46
N SER A 862 66.58 22.34 47.42
CA SER A 862 65.48 23.08 48.11
C SER A 862 64.55 24.13 47.41
N ALA A 863 63.30 24.15 47.92
CA ALA A 863 62.30 25.24 48.04
C ALA A 863 61.10 25.36 47.06
N SER A 864 59.95 25.75 47.64
CA SER A 864 58.59 26.01 47.08
C SER A 864 58.25 27.52 47.27
N PRO A 865 57.17 28.12 46.71
CA PRO A 865 55.77 27.82 47.09
C PRO A 865 54.67 28.02 46.00
N SER A 866 53.43 27.71 46.37
CA SER A 866 52.17 28.11 45.69
C SER A 866 51.66 29.48 46.21
N PRO A 867 50.62 30.09 45.60
CA PRO A 867 49.30 30.03 46.27
C PRO A 867 48.09 29.86 45.32
N SER A 868 46.91 29.69 45.93
CA SER A 868 45.59 29.59 45.28
C SER A 868 44.59 30.58 45.90
N ALA A 869 43.62 31.07 45.11
CA ALA A 869 42.38 31.69 45.58
C ALA A 869 41.29 31.69 44.48
N SER A 870 40.03 31.53 44.88
CA SER A 870 38.81 31.70 44.07
C SER A 870 37.87 32.68 44.81
N PRO A 871 36.99 33.44 44.14
CA PRO A 871 35.57 33.03 44.16
C PRO A 871 34.72 33.46 42.93
N SER A 872 33.51 32.86 42.83
CA SER A 872 32.33 33.31 42.05
C SER A 872 31.50 34.36 42.87
N PRO A 873 30.43 35.06 42.40
CA PRO A 873 29.38 34.58 41.47
C PRO A 873 28.65 35.58 40.51
N SER A 874 27.91 35.00 39.55
CA SER A 874 26.57 35.37 38.99
C SER A 874 26.22 36.79 38.46
N ALA A 875 25.84 36.87 37.17
CA ALA A 875 24.60 37.51 36.66
C ALA A 875 24.33 37.16 35.16
N SER A 876 23.07 37.28 34.70
CA SER A 876 22.55 36.99 33.33
C SER A 876 22.26 38.30 32.54
N PRO A 877 21.77 38.36 31.26
CA PRO A 877 21.32 37.29 30.35
C PRO A 877 21.77 37.39 28.85
N SER A 878 21.17 36.53 28.00
CA SER A 878 21.31 36.40 26.53
C SER A 878 20.58 37.51 25.72
N PRO A 879 20.78 37.66 24.38
CA PRO A 879 20.03 36.84 23.42
C PRO A 879 20.77 36.41 22.12
N SER A 880 20.02 35.71 21.25
CA SER A 880 20.31 35.17 19.90
C SER A 880 20.52 36.26 18.80
N VAL A 881 20.81 36.00 17.50
CA VAL A 881 20.45 34.90 16.57
C VAL A 881 21.47 34.71 15.42
N SER A 882 21.42 33.55 14.73
CA SER A 882 22.00 33.32 13.38
C SER A 882 20.88 33.31 12.32
N PRO A 883 21.18 33.48 11.01
CA PRO A 883 21.15 32.31 10.12
C PRO A 883 22.11 32.32 8.88
N SER A 884 22.04 31.20 8.15
CA SER A 884 22.71 30.76 6.90
C SER A 884 22.72 31.71 5.67
N PRO A 885 23.63 31.49 4.69
CA PRO A 885 23.50 31.96 3.30
C PRO A 885 23.46 30.84 2.22
N SER A 886 22.56 30.99 1.24
CA SER A 886 22.48 30.16 0.01
C SER A 886 23.34 30.71 -1.15
N PRO A 887 23.62 29.92 -2.21
CA PRO A 887 24.11 30.42 -3.51
C PRO A 887 22.96 30.64 -4.52
N SER A 888 23.12 31.56 -5.49
CA SER A 888 22.20 31.69 -6.64
C SER A 888 22.78 32.47 -7.84
N ALA A 889 22.32 32.09 -9.04
CA ALA A 889 22.34 32.81 -10.33
C ALA A 889 23.69 33.10 -11.05
N SER A 890 23.57 33.38 -12.36
CA SER A 890 24.64 33.35 -13.38
C SER A 890 24.57 34.55 -14.35
N PRO A 891 25.70 35.03 -14.92
CA PRO A 891 25.74 36.05 -15.98
C PRO A 891 26.13 35.51 -17.38
N SER A 892 25.74 36.22 -18.45
CA SER A 892 26.01 35.89 -19.87
C SER A 892 26.86 36.95 -20.61
N PRO A 893 27.45 36.65 -21.80
CA PRO A 893 28.50 37.47 -22.44
C PRO A 893 27.99 38.53 -23.45
N SER A 894 28.90 39.27 -24.10
CA SER A 894 28.56 40.43 -24.96
C SER A 894 29.49 40.67 -26.18
N ALA A 895 28.87 40.93 -27.35
CA ALA A 895 29.33 41.68 -28.55
C ALA A 895 30.64 41.24 -29.28
N SER A 896 30.86 41.44 -30.60
CA SER A 896 30.19 42.16 -31.71
C SER A 896 30.75 41.60 -33.07
N PRO A 897 30.50 42.09 -34.32
CA PRO A 897 29.80 43.31 -34.79
C PRO A 897 28.74 43.04 -35.89
N SER A 898 28.79 43.74 -37.04
CA SER A 898 27.82 43.71 -38.17
C SER A 898 28.47 44.23 -39.49
N PRO A 899 27.82 44.12 -40.66
CA PRO A 899 27.20 45.35 -41.23
C PRO A 899 25.76 45.17 -41.82
N SER A 900 25.13 46.32 -42.11
CA SER A 900 23.74 46.54 -42.61
C SER A 900 23.75 47.10 -44.06
N PRO A 901 22.67 47.65 -44.70
CA PRO A 901 21.28 47.96 -44.27
C PRO A 901 20.21 47.28 -45.19
N SER A 902 18.88 47.55 -45.21
CA SER A 902 17.95 48.55 -44.60
C SER A 902 16.52 47.93 -44.58
N GLU A 903 15.35 48.54 -44.24
CA GLU A 903 14.91 49.91 -43.89
C GLU A 903 13.61 49.84 -43.02
N SER A 904 12.82 50.94 -42.88
CA SER A 904 11.49 50.95 -42.22
C SER A 904 10.58 52.07 -42.79
N PRO A 905 9.23 52.01 -42.68
CA PRO A 905 8.58 52.75 -41.57
C PRO A 905 7.22 52.21 -41.03
N THR A 906 6.84 52.72 -39.85
CA THR A 906 5.49 52.71 -39.21
C THR A 906 4.88 54.15 -39.28
N PRO A 907 3.76 54.60 -38.63
CA PRO A 907 2.89 53.97 -37.60
C PRO A 907 1.34 54.28 -37.57
N SER A 908 0.60 53.50 -36.76
CA SER A 908 -0.55 53.88 -35.87
C SER A 908 -1.83 54.60 -36.40
N PRO A 909 -2.91 54.79 -35.58
CA PRO A 909 -3.66 53.80 -34.77
C PRO A 909 -5.22 53.96 -34.90
N SER A 910 -6.03 53.16 -34.18
CA SER A 910 -7.44 53.47 -33.88
C SER A 910 -7.94 52.85 -32.55
N ALA A 911 -9.14 53.23 -32.08
CA ALA A 911 -9.53 53.22 -30.66
C ALA A 911 -10.48 52.09 -30.19
N SER A 912 -10.58 51.96 -28.86
CA SER A 912 -11.51 51.12 -28.07
C SER A 912 -12.91 51.79 -27.93
N PRO A 913 -13.97 51.12 -27.42
CA PRO A 913 -14.17 51.07 -25.96
C PRO A 913 -14.82 49.77 -25.39
N SER A 914 -14.84 49.68 -24.06
CA SER A 914 -15.56 48.67 -23.25
C SER A 914 -16.54 49.36 -22.26
N PRO A 915 -17.68 48.74 -21.85
CA PRO A 915 -18.56 49.30 -20.83
C PRO A 915 -18.92 48.36 -19.65
N SER A 916 -18.91 48.91 -18.42
CA SER A 916 -19.50 48.35 -17.18
C SER A 916 -19.38 49.40 -16.05
N PRO A 917 -20.16 49.39 -14.94
CA PRO A 917 -21.60 49.13 -14.75
C PRO A 917 -22.33 50.35 -14.12
N SER A 918 -23.62 50.23 -13.74
CA SER A 918 -24.32 51.16 -12.82
C SER A 918 -25.53 50.49 -12.12
N ALA A 919 -26.15 51.12 -11.10
CA ALA A 919 -26.81 50.39 -10.00
C ALA A 919 -28.21 50.88 -9.54
N SER A 920 -28.95 49.96 -8.86
CA SER A 920 -30.08 50.16 -7.92
C SER A 920 -31.42 50.73 -8.45
N PRO A 921 -32.57 50.67 -7.70
CA PRO A 921 -32.75 50.34 -6.27
C PRO A 921 -33.82 49.25 -5.93
N SER A 922 -34.04 49.02 -4.63
CA SER A 922 -35.06 48.13 -4.00
C SER A 922 -36.30 48.89 -3.49
N PRO A 923 -37.49 48.24 -3.32
CA PRO A 923 -38.07 48.15 -1.95
C PRO A 923 -38.95 46.91 -1.62
N SER A 924 -39.28 46.75 -0.33
CA SER A 924 -40.28 45.86 0.31
C SER A 924 -41.02 46.64 1.43
N PRO A 925 -42.04 46.14 2.19
CA PRO A 925 -42.74 44.83 2.21
C PRO A 925 -44.31 44.94 2.26
N SER A 926 -45.04 43.82 2.54
CA SER A 926 -46.07 43.69 3.64
C SER A 926 -47.37 42.86 3.36
N MET A 927 -47.77 42.05 4.36
CA MET A 927 -49.12 41.47 4.70
C MET A 927 -49.75 40.23 3.99
N SER A 928 -50.67 39.58 4.73
CA SER A 928 -51.35 38.25 4.56
C SER A 928 -52.91 38.41 4.75
N PRO A 929 -53.85 37.40 4.83
CA PRO A 929 -53.74 35.95 5.21
C PRO A 929 -54.64 34.92 4.43
N SER A 930 -54.82 33.72 5.01
CA SER A 930 -55.46 32.47 4.50
C SER A 930 -57.00 32.37 4.72
N PRO A 931 -57.73 31.30 4.26
CA PRO A 931 -57.81 30.01 5.01
C PRO A 931 -57.94 28.69 4.18
N SER A 932 -57.89 27.55 4.90
CA SER A 932 -58.00 26.13 4.43
C SER A 932 -59.41 25.53 4.74
N PRO A 933 -59.72 24.21 4.99
CA PRO A 933 -58.96 22.97 5.27
C PRO A 933 -59.01 21.96 4.08
N SER A 934 -58.89 20.62 4.11
CA SER A 934 -58.93 19.49 5.09
C SER A 934 -58.39 18.19 4.42
N ALA A 935 -58.04 17.06 5.05
CA ALA A 935 -57.55 16.72 6.41
C ALA A 935 -57.26 15.19 6.55
N SER A 936 -56.23 14.81 7.33
CA SER A 936 -56.06 13.50 8.03
C SER A 936 -55.70 12.22 7.21
N VAL A 937 -54.99 11.20 7.74
CA VAL A 937 -54.76 10.74 9.14
C VAL A 937 -53.29 10.27 9.39
N THR A 938 -52.78 10.46 10.62
CA THR A 938 -51.42 10.11 11.12
C THR A 938 -51.31 8.74 11.82
N PRO A 939 -50.12 8.32 12.32
CA PRO A 939 -49.96 8.30 13.80
C PRO A 939 -48.56 8.67 14.36
N THR A 940 -48.53 9.75 15.15
CA THR A 940 -47.97 9.90 16.52
C THR A 940 -46.59 9.32 16.94
N PRO A 941 -45.68 10.19 17.42
CA PRO A 941 -44.76 9.94 18.54
C PRO A 941 -45.21 10.60 19.88
N THR A 942 -44.53 10.25 20.97
CA THR A 942 -44.80 10.58 22.40
C THR A 942 -44.37 12.02 22.77
N PRO A 943 -44.97 12.70 23.79
CA PRO A 943 -44.89 14.17 23.91
C PRO A 943 -43.70 14.73 24.72
N THR A 944 -43.35 15.97 24.38
CA THR A 944 -42.45 16.93 25.07
C THR A 944 -43.18 17.64 26.23
N PRO A 945 -42.49 18.16 27.27
CA PRO A 945 -43.09 19.01 28.30
C PRO A 945 -43.69 20.32 27.75
N PRO A 946 -44.64 20.96 28.47
CA PRO A 946 -45.18 22.27 28.10
C PRO A 946 -44.20 23.39 28.47
N GLY A 947 -43.89 24.27 27.52
CA GLY A 947 -43.16 25.52 27.76
C GLY A 947 -44.06 26.62 28.35
N ASP A 948 -43.42 27.64 28.94
CA ASP A 948 -44.09 28.79 29.56
C ASP A 948 -44.81 29.68 28.51
N PRO A 949 -46.10 30.03 28.70
CA PRO A 949 -46.85 30.85 27.75
C PRO A 949 -46.48 32.35 27.72
N ASP A 950 -45.78 32.90 28.72
CA ASP A 950 -45.44 34.33 28.79
C ASP A 950 -44.03 34.67 28.24
N CYS A 951 -43.39 33.71 27.56
CA CYS A 951 -42.09 33.88 26.90
C CYS A 951 -42.15 34.80 25.66
N VAL A 952 -41.23 35.76 25.55
CA VAL A 952 -41.18 36.76 24.45
C VAL A 952 -39.86 36.72 23.64
N GLY A 953 -39.05 35.68 23.82
CA GLY A 953 -37.79 35.44 23.11
C GLY A 953 -37.65 33.97 22.68
N GLU A 954 -36.47 33.58 22.21
CA GLU A 954 -36.20 32.17 21.90
C GLU A 954 -36.08 31.34 23.19
N VAL A 955 -36.43 30.06 23.08
CA VAL A 955 -36.39 29.07 24.16
C VAL A 955 -35.34 28.03 23.79
N ASP A 956 -34.47 27.69 24.74
CA ASP A 956 -33.42 26.70 24.49
C ASP A 956 -33.96 25.24 24.40
N HIS A 957 -33.06 24.30 24.16
CA HIS A 957 -33.38 22.88 24.02
C HIS A 957 -33.81 22.19 25.34
N CYS A 958 -33.73 22.87 26.49
CA CYS A 958 -34.08 22.33 27.81
C CYS A 958 -35.25 23.08 28.50
N GLY A 959 -35.71 24.21 27.95
CA GLY A 959 -36.95 24.91 28.30
C GLY A 959 -36.80 26.32 28.86
N VAL A 960 -35.61 26.93 28.83
CA VAL A 960 -35.35 28.26 29.43
C VAL A 960 -35.56 29.39 28.41
N CYS A 961 -36.20 30.48 28.84
CA CYS A 961 -36.49 31.66 28.02
C CYS A 961 -35.31 32.63 27.92
N ASN A 962 -35.06 33.15 26.72
CA ASN A 962 -33.94 34.05 26.37
C ASN A 962 -32.55 33.41 26.53
N GLY A 963 -32.44 32.09 26.35
CA GLY A 963 -31.13 31.41 26.26
C GLY A 963 -30.33 31.81 25.02
N ASP A 964 -29.04 31.45 24.99
CA ASP A 964 -28.11 31.78 23.90
C ASP A 964 -28.27 30.90 22.63
N GLY A 965 -29.19 29.93 22.69
CA GLY A 965 -29.46 28.95 21.63
C GLY A 965 -28.68 27.64 21.75
N PHE A 966 -27.73 27.51 22.69
CA PHE A 966 -26.82 26.36 22.79
C PHE A 966 -26.55 25.84 24.21
N SER A 967 -26.66 26.66 25.27
CA SER A 967 -26.17 26.29 26.60
C SER A 967 -27.11 25.36 27.39
N CYS A 968 -26.80 24.07 27.43
CA CYS A 968 -27.29 23.19 28.50
C CYS A 968 -26.17 22.27 29.01
N LEU A 969 -25.26 22.86 29.79
CA LEU A 969 -24.14 22.25 30.53
C LEU A 969 -23.12 21.44 29.71
N ASP A 970 -21.95 22.04 29.47
CA ASP A 970 -20.77 21.29 29.02
C ASP A 970 -20.45 20.15 29.99
N CYS A 971 -20.33 18.95 29.44
CA CYS A 971 -19.89 17.75 30.16
C CYS A 971 -18.42 17.39 29.87
N ASP A 972 -17.66 18.34 29.32
CA ASP A 972 -16.28 18.23 28.79
C ASP A 972 -15.18 17.96 29.85
N GLN A 973 -15.55 17.43 31.01
CA GLN A 973 -14.65 17.11 32.13
C GLN A 973 -14.62 15.62 32.49
N VAL A 974 -15.21 14.74 31.67
CA VAL A 974 -15.11 13.28 31.83
C VAL A 974 -14.75 12.60 30.50
N ASP A 975 -13.45 12.53 30.20
CA ASP A 975 -12.96 11.69 29.10
C ASP A 975 -13.22 10.21 29.42
N ILE A 976 -14.20 9.63 28.72
CA ILE A 976 -14.47 8.19 28.73
C ILE A 976 -14.01 7.49 27.43
N SER A 977 -13.32 8.19 26.52
CA SER A 977 -12.97 7.66 25.20
C SER A 977 -12.20 6.32 25.25
N PRO A 978 -11.31 6.02 26.23
CA PRO A 978 -10.70 4.70 26.33
C PRO A 978 -11.72 3.61 26.66
N THR A 979 -12.73 3.93 27.49
CA THR A 979 -13.80 3.01 27.87
C THR A 979 -14.75 2.75 26.69
N GLN A 980 -15.06 3.79 25.91
CA GLN A 980 -15.87 3.71 24.69
C GLN A 980 -15.20 2.82 23.62
N VAL A 981 -13.91 3.05 23.33
CA VAL A 981 -13.13 2.23 22.38
C VAL A 981 -13.12 0.75 22.78
N ASN A 982 -13.03 0.44 24.08
CA ASN A 982 -13.09 -0.93 24.58
C ASN A 982 -14.48 -1.58 24.36
N LEU A 983 -15.57 -0.87 24.65
CA LEU A 983 -16.95 -1.37 24.42
C LEU A 983 -17.22 -1.63 22.94
N ASP A 984 -16.79 -0.72 22.06
CA ASP A 984 -16.80 -0.90 20.59
C ASP A 984 -15.99 -2.12 20.14
N GLY A 985 -14.80 -2.30 20.71
CA GLY A 985 -13.94 -3.47 20.48
C GLY A 985 -14.65 -4.78 20.80
N PHE A 986 -15.30 -4.89 21.97
CA PHE A 986 -16.06 -6.09 22.34
C PHE A 986 -17.25 -6.33 21.41
N ALA A 987 -18.00 -5.28 21.02
CA ALA A 987 -19.12 -5.39 20.09
C ALA A 987 -18.67 -5.91 18.71
N LYS A 988 -17.57 -5.35 18.17
CA LYS A 988 -16.93 -5.79 16.91
C LYS A 988 -16.45 -7.25 17.01
N ASP A 989 -15.80 -7.66 18.10
CA ASP A 989 -15.27 -9.04 18.25
C ASP A 989 -16.39 -10.09 18.42
N PHE A 990 -17.48 -9.76 19.15
CA PHE A 990 -18.67 -10.62 19.19
C PHE A 990 -19.34 -10.78 17.81
N GLU A 991 -19.37 -9.73 16.99
CA GLU A 991 -19.89 -9.80 15.62
C GLU A 991 -18.98 -10.64 14.72
N LYS A 992 -17.66 -10.38 14.73
CA LYS A 992 -16.62 -11.13 14.00
C LYS A 992 -16.67 -12.63 14.32
N LEU A 993 -16.71 -13.00 15.60
CA LEU A 993 -16.87 -14.39 16.05
C LEU A 993 -18.19 -15.01 15.58
N THR A 994 -19.29 -14.28 15.70
CA THR A 994 -20.60 -14.73 15.21
C THR A 994 -20.54 -14.98 13.70
N ARG A 995 -20.08 -14.02 12.91
CA ARG A 995 -19.91 -14.08 11.44
C ARG A 995 -19.11 -15.32 11.02
N VAL A 996 -18.01 -15.64 11.71
CA VAL A 996 -17.20 -16.86 11.49
C VAL A 996 -17.99 -18.15 11.75
N PHE A 997 -18.71 -18.24 12.87
CA PHE A 997 -19.51 -19.45 13.16
C PHE A 997 -20.75 -19.58 12.27
N LEU A 998 -21.37 -18.47 11.82
CA LEU A 998 -22.42 -18.49 10.80
C LEU A 998 -21.90 -19.03 9.46
N ARG A 999 -20.75 -18.51 8.96
CA ARG A 999 -20.07 -19.00 7.73
C ARG A 999 -19.75 -20.50 7.83
N ARG A 1000 -19.18 -20.95 8.97
CA ARG A 1000 -18.84 -22.38 9.21
C ARG A 1000 -20.07 -23.28 9.35
N TYR A 1001 -21.16 -22.81 9.96
CA TYR A 1001 -22.42 -23.57 10.07
C TYR A 1001 -23.06 -23.86 8.71
N VAL A 1002 -23.10 -22.89 7.79
CA VAL A 1002 -23.65 -23.07 6.44
C VAL A 1002 -22.93 -24.17 5.65
N ARG A 1003 -21.62 -24.37 5.89
CA ARG A 1003 -20.78 -25.43 5.28
C ARG A 1003 -21.01 -26.84 5.87
N VAL A 1004 -21.69 -26.99 7.02
CA VAL A 1004 -21.98 -28.30 7.67
C VAL A 1004 -23.46 -28.68 7.72
N VAL A 1005 -24.33 -27.89 7.08
CA VAL A 1005 -25.78 -28.17 6.93
C VAL A 1005 -26.06 -28.76 5.54
N PRO A 1006 -26.85 -29.85 5.43
CA PRO A 1006 -27.27 -30.41 4.14
C PRO A 1006 -28.00 -29.38 3.26
N ASP A 1007 -27.86 -29.49 1.95
CA ASP A 1007 -28.32 -28.49 0.97
C ASP A 1007 -29.83 -28.18 1.10
N ALA A 1008 -30.65 -29.21 1.30
CA ALA A 1008 -32.09 -29.07 1.54
C ALA A 1008 -32.45 -28.21 2.76
N GLU A 1009 -31.63 -28.24 3.83
CA GLU A 1009 -31.81 -27.41 5.01
C GLU A 1009 -31.15 -26.03 4.89
N ARG A 1010 -30.22 -25.83 3.94
CA ARG A 1010 -29.39 -24.62 3.85
C ARG A 1010 -30.21 -23.33 3.67
N LYS A 1011 -31.36 -23.37 2.99
CA LYS A 1011 -32.29 -22.24 2.85
C LYS A 1011 -32.98 -21.88 4.18
N ALA A 1012 -33.43 -22.88 4.94
CA ALA A 1012 -34.03 -22.70 6.26
C ALA A 1012 -33.00 -22.28 7.33
N ALA A 1013 -31.77 -22.78 7.22
CA ALA A 1013 -30.62 -22.30 7.98
C ALA A 1013 -30.38 -20.81 7.69
N ARG A 1014 -30.09 -20.43 6.43
CA ARG A 1014 -29.87 -19.03 6.02
C ARG A 1014 -30.96 -18.07 6.55
N LYS A 1015 -32.25 -18.45 6.52
CA LYS A 1015 -33.34 -17.63 7.10
C LYS A 1015 -33.24 -17.46 8.63
N LYS A 1016 -32.91 -18.52 9.38
CA LYS A 1016 -32.68 -18.43 10.83
C LYS A 1016 -31.44 -17.60 11.17
N LEU A 1017 -30.37 -17.73 10.37
CA LEU A 1017 -29.11 -17.01 10.55
C LEU A 1017 -29.25 -15.52 10.21
N LYS A 1018 -29.99 -15.14 9.16
CA LYS A 1018 -30.27 -13.72 8.84
C LYS A 1018 -31.04 -13.03 9.96
N LYS A 1019 -31.91 -13.73 10.72
CA LYS A 1019 -32.51 -13.18 11.94
C LYS A 1019 -31.48 -12.97 13.06
N LEU A 1020 -30.56 -13.91 13.30
CA LEU A 1020 -29.47 -13.71 14.27
C LEU A 1020 -28.57 -12.54 13.89
N SER A 1021 -28.18 -12.44 12.62
CA SER A 1021 -27.34 -11.35 12.11
C SER A 1021 -28.00 -9.99 12.27
N ARG A 1022 -29.31 -9.90 12.01
CA ARG A 1022 -30.06 -8.66 12.22
C ARG A 1022 -30.08 -8.26 13.69
N THR A 1023 -30.20 -9.20 14.63
CA THR A 1023 -30.16 -8.88 16.08
C THR A 1023 -28.76 -8.54 16.61
N ALA A 1024 -27.68 -8.99 15.96
CA ALA A 1024 -26.35 -8.45 16.22
C ALA A 1024 -26.22 -6.99 15.73
N HIS A 1025 -26.81 -6.66 14.58
CA HIS A 1025 -26.83 -5.28 14.06
C HIS A 1025 -27.80 -4.35 14.82
N GLU A 1026 -28.95 -4.85 15.29
CA GLU A 1026 -29.87 -4.15 16.22
C GLU A 1026 -29.20 -3.81 17.56
N LEU A 1027 -28.11 -4.51 17.93
CA LEU A 1027 -27.25 -4.22 19.07
C LEU A 1027 -26.16 -3.21 18.72
N GLN A 1028 -25.50 -3.35 17.56
CA GLN A 1028 -24.56 -2.37 17.03
C GLN A 1028 -25.18 -0.96 16.93
N ILE A 1029 -26.44 -0.86 16.48
CA ILE A 1029 -27.21 0.40 16.45
C ILE A 1029 -27.42 0.97 17.87
N ALA A 1030 -27.66 0.12 18.87
CA ALA A 1030 -27.83 0.58 20.25
C ALA A 1030 -26.50 0.97 20.91
N ASN A 1031 -25.39 0.41 20.44
CA ASN A 1031 -24.05 0.88 20.79
C ASN A 1031 -23.78 2.26 20.15
N TRP A 1032 -24.24 2.46 18.91
CA TRP A 1032 -24.17 3.76 18.21
C TRP A 1032 -25.00 4.86 18.91
N VAL A 1033 -26.15 4.49 19.50
CA VAL A 1033 -26.96 5.38 20.35
C VAL A 1033 -26.26 5.76 21.67
N LEU A 1034 -25.24 5.01 22.10
CA LEU A 1034 -24.37 5.41 23.22
C LEU A 1034 -23.18 6.28 22.79
N SER A 1035 -22.97 6.52 21.49
CA SER A 1035 -21.75 7.13 20.95
C SER A 1035 -21.95 8.42 20.13
N TRP A 1036 -23.18 8.80 19.78
CA TRP A 1036 -23.43 9.88 18.80
C TRP A 1036 -24.18 11.11 19.35
N GLN A 1037 -24.36 11.18 20.66
CA GLN A 1037 -24.66 12.41 21.41
C GLN A 1037 -23.91 12.34 22.74
N GLY A 1038 -23.39 13.47 23.24
CA GLY A 1038 -23.01 13.58 24.65
C GLY A 1038 -24.19 13.13 25.51
N PHE A 1039 -23.94 12.24 26.47
CA PHE A 1039 -24.96 11.33 27.00
C PHE A 1039 -26.28 12.03 27.32
N PRO A 1040 -27.44 11.52 26.85
CA PRO A 1040 -28.73 11.83 27.45
C PRO A 1040 -28.81 11.13 28.82
N SER A 1041 -27.96 11.60 29.75
CA SER A 1041 -27.91 11.18 31.13
C SER A 1041 -29.19 11.62 31.80
N ILE A 1042 -29.97 10.67 32.31
CA ILE A 1042 -31.30 10.97 32.82
C ILE A 1042 -31.13 11.81 34.10
N VAL A 1043 -31.70 13.01 34.11
CA VAL A 1043 -31.79 13.85 35.31
C VAL A 1043 -32.60 13.08 36.36
N THR A 1044 -31.90 12.64 37.40
CA THR A 1044 -32.48 11.85 38.50
C THR A 1044 -32.98 12.72 39.65
N SER A 1045 -32.35 13.87 39.87
CA SER A 1045 -32.81 14.92 40.80
C SER A 1045 -32.06 16.22 40.53
N CYS A 1046 -32.71 17.36 40.73
CA CYS A 1046 -32.03 18.62 41.00
C CYS A 1046 -32.08 18.90 42.49
N GLN A 1047 -31.02 19.48 43.06
CA GLN A 1047 -30.92 19.82 44.48
C GLN A 1047 -30.07 21.08 44.68
N GLU A 1048 -30.46 21.89 45.64
CA GLU A 1048 -29.70 23.07 46.08
C GLU A 1048 -28.72 22.64 47.18
N LEU A 1049 -27.42 22.90 46.98
CA LEU A 1049 -26.36 22.54 47.92
C LEU A 1049 -25.45 23.75 48.17
N ASP A 1050 -25.38 24.21 49.42
CA ASP A 1050 -24.48 25.29 49.86
C ASP A 1050 -24.42 26.50 48.90
N THR A 1051 -25.60 26.98 48.47
CA THR A 1051 -25.89 28.07 47.51
C THR A 1051 -25.62 27.80 46.02
N GLU A 1052 -25.29 26.58 45.63
CA GLU A 1052 -25.22 26.16 44.22
C GLU A 1052 -26.45 25.32 43.80
N PHE A 1053 -26.90 25.48 42.55
CA PHE A 1053 -27.93 24.60 41.97
C PHE A 1053 -27.29 23.41 41.27
N CYS A 1054 -27.51 22.21 41.78
CA CYS A 1054 -26.87 20.98 41.32
C CYS A 1054 -27.84 20.05 40.59
N VAL A 1055 -27.50 19.66 39.36
CA VAL A 1055 -28.21 18.65 38.57
C VAL A 1055 -27.50 17.30 38.74
N VAL A 1056 -28.23 16.28 39.23
CA VAL A 1056 -27.74 14.91 39.40
C VAL A 1056 -28.27 14.03 38.27
N VAL A 1057 -27.37 13.53 37.42
CA VAL A 1057 -27.71 12.75 36.23
C VAL A 1057 -27.17 11.31 36.34
N SER A 1058 -27.86 10.35 35.73
CA SER A 1058 -27.45 8.93 35.77
C SER A 1058 -27.45 8.25 34.40
N ASN A 1059 -26.40 7.45 34.17
CA ASN A 1059 -26.20 6.63 32.98
C ASN A 1059 -26.55 5.14 33.21
N GLU A 1060 -26.87 4.73 34.45
CA GLU A 1060 -27.12 3.33 34.79
C GLU A 1060 -28.28 2.67 33.99
N PRO A 1061 -29.40 3.34 33.65
CA PRO A 1061 -30.43 2.76 32.78
C PRO A 1061 -29.91 2.42 31.37
N ASN A 1062 -29.00 3.23 30.83
CA ASN A 1062 -28.38 3.00 29.52
C ASN A 1062 -27.34 1.88 29.58
N LEU A 1063 -26.56 1.81 30.66
CA LEU A 1063 -25.64 0.71 30.94
C LEU A 1063 -26.40 -0.62 31.15
N GLU A 1064 -27.54 -0.62 31.82
CA GLU A 1064 -28.40 -1.80 31.96
C GLU A 1064 -28.91 -2.29 30.60
N ILE A 1065 -29.32 -1.40 29.69
CA ILE A 1065 -29.71 -1.75 28.32
C ILE A 1065 -28.54 -2.42 27.59
N TYR A 1066 -27.31 -1.89 27.71
CA TYR A 1066 -26.12 -2.50 27.11
C TYR A 1066 -25.81 -3.89 27.70
N ARG A 1067 -25.73 -4.01 29.04
CA ARG A 1067 -25.45 -5.29 29.73
C ARG A 1067 -26.46 -6.37 29.35
N ASN A 1068 -27.75 -6.01 29.26
CA ASN A 1068 -28.82 -6.92 28.80
C ASN A 1068 -28.62 -7.37 27.35
N ARG A 1069 -28.32 -6.43 26.43
CA ARG A 1069 -28.09 -6.70 25.01
C ARG A 1069 -26.85 -7.59 24.78
N ALA A 1070 -25.72 -7.31 25.43
CA ALA A 1070 -24.52 -8.15 25.39
C ALA A 1070 -24.84 -9.58 25.90
N GLY A 1071 -25.62 -9.68 26.98
CA GLY A 1071 -26.15 -10.95 27.48
C GLY A 1071 -27.03 -11.70 26.47
N GLU A 1072 -27.81 -11.01 25.63
CA GLU A 1072 -28.55 -11.61 24.51
C GLU A 1072 -27.62 -12.10 23.39
N GLN A 1073 -26.64 -11.29 22.98
CA GLN A 1073 -25.67 -11.64 21.93
C GLN A 1073 -24.91 -12.92 22.28
N LYS A 1074 -24.48 -13.07 23.55
CA LYS A 1074 -23.89 -14.33 24.04
C LYS A 1074 -24.86 -15.51 23.97
N LYS A 1075 -26.14 -15.34 24.38
CA LYS A 1075 -27.17 -16.40 24.27
C LYS A 1075 -27.33 -16.86 22.81
N LEU A 1076 -27.24 -15.94 21.83
CA LEU A 1076 -27.29 -16.24 20.41
C LEU A 1076 -26.02 -16.94 19.90
N TYR A 1077 -24.83 -16.47 20.28
CA TYR A 1077 -23.56 -17.07 19.89
C TYR A 1077 -23.37 -18.49 20.45
N ASP A 1078 -23.65 -18.69 21.75
CA ASP A 1078 -23.60 -20.01 22.38
C ASP A 1078 -24.61 -20.97 21.72
N LYS A 1079 -25.73 -20.46 21.19
CA LYS A 1079 -26.72 -21.23 20.41
C LYS A 1079 -26.21 -21.57 19.00
N ALA A 1080 -25.49 -20.66 18.34
CA ALA A 1080 -24.83 -20.92 17.07
C ALA A 1080 -23.73 -22.00 17.20
N ILE A 1081 -22.87 -21.92 18.21
CA ILE A 1081 -21.87 -22.96 18.53
C ILE A 1081 -22.54 -24.32 18.75
N ARG A 1082 -23.64 -24.38 19.53
CA ARG A 1082 -24.37 -25.63 19.80
C ARG A 1082 -24.94 -26.26 18.53
N LEU A 1083 -25.47 -25.46 17.59
CA LEU A 1083 -25.97 -25.92 16.29
C LEU A 1083 -24.83 -26.39 15.37
N TYR A 1084 -23.75 -25.61 15.23
CA TYR A 1084 -22.55 -26.00 14.50
C TYR A 1084 -21.98 -27.33 15.01
N SER A 1085 -21.77 -27.43 16.33
CA SER A 1085 -21.16 -28.62 16.95
C SER A 1085 -22.01 -29.87 16.75
N LYS A 1086 -23.35 -29.77 16.84
CA LYS A 1086 -24.26 -30.89 16.61
C LYS A 1086 -24.12 -31.42 15.18
N ASN A 1087 -24.13 -30.54 14.19
CA ASN A 1087 -24.13 -30.93 12.78
C ASN A 1087 -22.73 -31.35 12.30
N ALA A 1088 -21.66 -30.71 12.79
CA ALA A 1088 -20.29 -31.15 12.55
C ALA A 1088 -20.03 -32.56 13.11
N VAL A 1089 -20.48 -32.86 14.33
CA VAL A 1089 -20.38 -34.20 14.92
C VAL A 1089 -21.24 -35.22 14.16
N ALA A 1090 -22.44 -34.86 13.70
CA ALA A 1090 -23.27 -35.74 12.88
C ALA A 1090 -22.60 -36.08 11.53
N ARG A 1091 -22.06 -35.07 10.83
CA ARG A 1091 -21.31 -35.25 9.58
C ARG A 1091 -20.05 -36.10 9.78
N LEU A 1092 -19.26 -35.83 10.82
CA LEU A 1092 -18.08 -36.64 11.16
C LEU A 1092 -18.44 -38.11 11.42
N LYS A 1093 -19.54 -38.38 12.14
CA LYS A 1093 -20.02 -39.76 12.34
C LYS A 1093 -20.47 -40.43 11.03
N ALA A 1094 -21.18 -39.70 10.16
CA ALA A 1094 -21.56 -40.21 8.84
C ALA A 1094 -20.36 -40.47 7.92
N GLN A 1095 -19.23 -39.80 8.15
CA GLN A 1095 -17.94 -40.00 7.47
C GLN A 1095 -17.02 -41.02 8.17
N GLY A 1096 -17.52 -41.79 9.14
CA GLY A 1096 -16.74 -42.83 9.83
C GLY A 1096 -15.63 -42.31 10.75
N ALA A 1097 -15.68 -41.04 11.17
CA ALA A 1097 -14.60 -40.40 11.91
C ALA A 1097 -14.34 -41.07 13.28
N SER A 1098 -13.06 -41.19 13.63
CA SER A 1098 -12.58 -41.81 14.86
C SER A 1098 -12.97 -41.04 16.12
N ASP A 1099 -12.97 -41.76 17.25
CA ASP A 1099 -13.19 -41.20 18.59
C ASP A 1099 -12.21 -40.06 18.93
N LYS A 1100 -10.99 -40.08 18.35
CA LYS A 1100 -9.98 -39.00 18.46
C LYS A 1100 -10.39 -37.73 17.71
N GLN A 1101 -11.07 -37.85 16.56
CA GLN A 1101 -11.63 -36.72 15.82
C GLN A 1101 -12.87 -36.14 16.52
N LEU A 1102 -13.76 -37.01 17.04
CA LEU A 1102 -14.94 -36.58 17.82
C LEU A 1102 -14.54 -35.83 19.10
N LYS A 1103 -13.54 -36.33 19.85
CA LYS A 1103 -12.97 -35.65 21.03
C LYS A 1103 -12.26 -34.33 20.67
N ARG A 1104 -11.61 -34.24 19.51
CA ARG A 1104 -11.04 -32.97 18.99
C ARG A 1104 -12.13 -31.93 18.72
N GLU A 1105 -13.23 -32.29 18.05
CA GLU A 1105 -14.32 -31.34 17.77
C GLU A 1105 -15.04 -30.89 19.06
N ALA A 1106 -15.22 -31.80 20.03
CA ALA A 1106 -15.70 -31.44 21.37
C ALA A 1106 -14.77 -30.44 22.08
N LYS A 1107 -13.44 -30.62 22.00
CA LYS A 1107 -12.46 -29.67 22.58
C LYS A 1107 -12.51 -28.30 21.91
N LYS A 1108 -12.75 -28.22 20.58
CA LYS A 1108 -13.00 -26.94 19.88
C LYS A 1108 -14.24 -26.23 20.42
N ARG A 1109 -15.36 -26.96 20.58
CA ARG A 1109 -16.61 -26.42 21.17
C ARG A 1109 -16.36 -25.81 22.55
N THR A 1110 -15.67 -26.52 23.44
CA THR A 1110 -15.41 -26.01 24.80
C THR A 1110 -14.56 -24.73 24.77
N ARG A 1111 -13.50 -24.67 23.95
CA ARG A 1111 -12.70 -23.44 23.75
C ARG A 1111 -13.53 -22.27 23.22
N ALA A 1112 -14.41 -22.52 22.24
CA ALA A 1112 -15.25 -21.47 21.65
C ALA A 1112 -16.28 -20.89 22.64
N LEU A 1113 -16.84 -21.72 23.53
CA LEU A 1113 -17.74 -21.29 24.61
C LEU A 1113 -17.01 -20.58 25.75
N ALA A 1114 -15.75 -20.96 26.03
CA ALA A 1114 -14.92 -20.24 26.99
C ALA A 1114 -14.60 -18.81 26.50
N ARG A 1115 -14.29 -18.62 25.20
CA ARG A 1115 -14.04 -17.29 24.62
C ARG A 1115 -15.27 -16.36 24.69
N SER A 1116 -16.50 -16.86 24.46
CA SER A 1116 -17.70 -16.04 24.62
C SER A 1116 -18.10 -15.76 26.06
N GLN A 1117 -17.63 -16.56 27.02
CA GLN A 1117 -17.77 -16.24 28.44
C GLN A 1117 -16.80 -15.10 28.80
N ALA A 1118 -15.51 -15.27 28.51
CA ALA A 1118 -14.49 -14.25 28.78
C ALA A 1118 -14.81 -12.87 28.16
N LEU A 1119 -15.31 -12.83 26.92
CA LEU A 1119 -15.71 -11.56 26.27
C LEU A 1119 -16.93 -10.89 26.92
N LEU A 1120 -17.88 -11.65 27.47
CA LEU A 1120 -19.00 -11.04 28.21
C LEU A 1120 -18.54 -10.58 29.59
N ASP A 1121 -17.71 -11.38 30.26
CA ASP A 1121 -17.18 -11.04 31.59
C ASP A 1121 -16.32 -9.76 31.51
N ALA A 1122 -15.52 -9.60 30.45
CA ALA A 1122 -14.75 -8.40 30.16
C ALA A 1122 -15.64 -7.18 29.81
N ALA A 1123 -16.65 -7.36 28.95
CA ALA A 1123 -17.59 -6.29 28.62
C ALA A 1123 -18.37 -5.83 29.86
N ILE A 1124 -18.83 -6.75 30.72
CA ILE A 1124 -19.49 -6.42 32.00
C ILE A 1124 -18.53 -5.66 32.93
N ALA A 1125 -17.27 -6.13 33.08
CA ALA A 1125 -16.28 -5.45 33.90
C ALA A 1125 -16.04 -4.01 33.43
N THR A 1126 -15.99 -3.78 32.12
CA THR A 1126 -15.86 -2.43 31.52
C THR A 1126 -17.09 -1.57 31.80
N THR A 1127 -18.31 -2.11 31.71
CA THR A 1127 -19.54 -1.38 32.11
C THR A 1127 -19.68 -1.11 33.61
N ASN A 1128 -18.77 -1.65 34.44
CA ASN A 1128 -18.68 -1.39 35.87
C ASN A 1128 -17.55 -0.41 36.21
N GLN A 1129 -16.78 0.04 35.21
CA GLN A 1129 -15.78 1.10 35.32
C GLN A 1129 -16.33 2.47 34.88
N VAL A 1130 -17.44 2.49 34.12
CA VAL A 1130 -18.19 3.72 33.82
C VAL A 1130 -18.86 4.24 35.10
N PRO A 1131 -18.68 5.51 35.50
CA PRO A 1131 -19.41 6.08 36.62
C PRO A 1131 -20.92 6.12 36.35
N THR A 1132 -21.72 5.67 37.32
CA THR A 1132 -23.17 5.47 37.15
C THR A 1132 -23.98 6.75 37.36
N THR A 1133 -23.42 7.72 38.07
CA THR A 1133 -24.08 8.95 38.51
C THR A 1133 -23.07 10.09 38.52
N PHE A 1134 -23.48 11.25 38.05
CA PHE A 1134 -22.69 12.48 38.04
C PHE A 1134 -23.51 13.61 38.66
N THR A 1135 -22.85 14.54 39.34
CA THR A 1135 -23.46 15.76 39.85
C THR A 1135 -22.70 16.93 39.24
N ASN A 1136 -23.41 17.83 38.55
CA ASN A 1136 -22.84 19.07 38.04
C ASN A 1136 -23.55 20.25 38.73
N CYS A 1137 -22.79 21.21 39.25
CA CYS A 1137 -23.30 22.31 40.06
C CYS A 1137 -22.95 23.66 39.43
N VAL A 1138 -23.89 24.59 39.44
CA VAL A 1138 -23.68 25.96 38.97
C VAL A 1138 -23.52 26.87 40.18
N GLY A 1139 -22.30 27.40 40.36
CA GLY A 1139 -21.96 28.37 41.39
C GLY A 1139 -22.25 29.81 40.95
N ASP A 1140 -22.66 30.65 41.91
CA ASP A 1140 -23.02 32.05 41.71
C ASP A 1140 -21.78 32.96 41.59
N ASP A 1141 -21.17 32.99 40.40
CA ASP A 1141 -20.01 33.85 40.09
C ASP A 1141 -20.15 34.59 38.74
N SER A 1142 -21.36 35.07 38.42
CA SER A 1142 -21.57 36.05 37.34
C SER A 1142 -22.72 37.03 37.63
N THR A 1143 -22.41 38.30 37.83
CA THR A 1143 -23.36 39.32 38.30
C THR A 1143 -24.16 40.00 37.17
N ASP A 1144 -25.23 39.37 36.64
CA ASP A 1144 -26.23 40.13 35.84
C ASP A 1144 -27.67 39.54 35.74
N PHE A 1145 -28.14 38.79 36.75
CA PHE A 1145 -29.56 38.44 36.87
C PHE A 1145 -30.20 39.10 38.11
N GLY A 1146 -30.79 40.28 37.90
CA GLY A 1146 -31.42 41.07 38.97
C GLY A 1146 -32.84 40.63 39.33
N ASP A 1147 -33.06 40.36 40.62
CA ASP A 1147 -34.36 40.33 41.33
C ASP A 1147 -35.58 39.79 40.56
N GLN A 1148 -35.72 38.46 40.46
CA GLN A 1148 -37.03 37.78 40.47
C GLN A 1148 -36.98 36.54 41.38
N PRO A 1149 -38.04 36.24 42.16
CA PRO A 1149 -38.06 35.09 43.07
C PRO A 1149 -38.45 33.79 42.34
N LEU A 1150 -37.74 32.71 42.64
CA LEU A 1150 -37.98 31.35 42.13
C LEU A 1150 -39.40 30.82 42.48
N GLN A 1151 -40.03 30.15 41.51
CA GLN A 1151 -41.16 29.21 41.68
C GLN A 1151 -40.99 27.99 40.77
#